data_AF-A0A6P4JL06-F1
#
_entry.id   AF-A0A6P4JL06-F1
#
_cell.length_a   1.000
_cell.length_b   1.000
_cell.length_c   1.000
_cell.angle_alpha   90.00
_cell.angle_beta   90.00
_cell.angle_gamma   90.00
#
_symmetry.space_group_name_H-M   'P 1'
#
loop_
_entity.id
_entity.type
_entity.pdbx_description
1 polymer ?
#
loop_
_entity_poly.entity_id
_entity_poly.type
_entity_poly.pdbx_seq_one_letter_code
_entity_poly.pdbx_strand_id
1 'polypeptide(L)'
;MATLPPRKSQTPTRICISKQHLTPLQTLLQMGFPRHRAEKALASTGNRGVQIASDWLLAHVNDATLDECAPREYIIYACPTGPFLQQLEEFWAKSRQMCGWNGAHNYVPHITLVSFFKAPDECSLQLSKALKQVVDMTGALLDRPLKLEPYMSQNFMGFFVSEEDANYLKRLALQYVKEVSNSTISLEPHVKSLHLTLAYQFPQAQFNALKALVETLDASCASNWELRLYSRDPRLATKQVQKVVYPHNPHETDELELRIGDYIYLNSDVVDSSSDGWAEGISWLTGSTGHLPVNYTERTAESDAWTLHRVVQLSKSVASSLTSAEDLDIVDGRSISTEPEERQRELQQDTAHPEIIEGSSFEESEQSVEKYLRQTLKPCLELPSVQLLNSHNLTHQHNPNTPTIEITTNMSSCSTSISKQPVDEIMVEPPAAQPPRPDDTLSVHSDHSLHPGSMDASHAKNRKIYIMRHGERVDFTFGTWIPYCFDEFGNYMRKDLNMPKALPRRKNSPEGWQNDSPLTNVGVYQANLIGQALLEAQVQIDHVYCSPSYRCIQTCTSALEGLKLTGKHKIKVEPGLFEWMAWYPSGVPDWLTKNELVEAKYNVDLDYEPVQPSSDLTVRLKESTEQFYERNHDVIQQLLEQTTGNILVVAHATTLDTCSRQLTGGAPRSTNELRQVIHKIPYCSLATVEQVDGVWKLVEPECLPVTHSKNPRFEWNALSTT
;
A
#
# COMPACT_ATOMS: atom_id res chain seq x y z
N MET A 1 -50.75 -11.76 -59.79
CA MET A 1 -49.82 -11.86 -58.64
C MET A 1 -49.18 -10.48 -58.48
N ALA A 2 -49.72 -9.59 -57.65
CA ALA A 2 -49.62 -9.60 -56.18
C ALA A 2 -48.24 -9.12 -55.67
N THR A 3 -47.91 -7.86 -55.97
CA THR A 3 -46.84 -7.11 -55.31
C THR A 3 -47.37 -6.54 -53.98
N LEU A 4 -46.74 -6.90 -52.86
CA LEU A 4 -47.13 -6.45 -51.52
C LEU A 4 -46.39 -5.15 -51.10
N PRO A 5 -46.98 -4.33 -50.20
CA PRO A 5 -46.63 -2.91 -50.06
C PRO A 5 -45.50 -2.62 -49.04
N PRO A 6 -44.90 -1.42 -49.06
CA PRO A 6 -43.86 -1.02 -48.12
C PRO A 6 -44.42 -0.83 -46.71
N ARG A 7 -43.86 -1.52 -45.72
CA ARG A 7 -44.19 -1.29 -44.31
C ARG A 7 -43.45 -0.08 -43.76
N LYS A 8 -44.23 0.92 -43.33
CA LYS A 8 -43.76 1.98 -42.43
C LYS A 8 -43.51 1.37 -41.04
N SER A 9 -42.33 1.60 -40.46
CA SER A 9 -42.12 1.53 -39.02
C SER A 9 -41.47 2.85 -38.60
N GLN A 10 -42.20 3.65 -37.84
CA GLN A 10 -41.67 4.89 -37.26
C GLN A 10 -40.57 4.53 -36.26
N THR A 11 -39.41 5.18 -36.37
CA THR A 11 -38.36 5.12 -35.36
C THR A 11 -38.92 5.64 -34.05
N PRO A 12 -38.90 4.87 -32.94
CA PRO A 12 -39.20 5.43 -31.63
C PRO A 12 -38.13 6.45 -31.30
N THR A 13 -38.54 7.68 -31.01
CA THR A 13 -37.65 8.77 -30.62
C THR A 13 -36.75 8.30 -29.47
N ARG A 14 -35.43 8.28 -29.67
CA ARG A 14 -34.48 8.07 -28.58
C ARG A 14 -34.67 9.21 -27.59
N ILE A 15 -35.20 8.90 -26.41
CA ILE A 15 -35.13 9.79 -25.25
C ILE A 15 -33.65 9.94 -24.94
N CYS A 16 -33.12 11.15 -25.10
CA CYS A 16 -31.76 11.48 -24.70
C CYS A 16 -31.66 11.43 -23.17
N ILE A 17 -31.33 10.27 -22.62
CA ILE A 17 -30.86 10.16 -21.24
C ILE A 17 -29.43 10.68 -21.24
N SER A 18 -29.22 11.82 -20.58
CA SER A 18 -27.87 12.31 -20.30
C SER A 18 -27.11 11.28 -19.48
N LYS A 19 -25.87 10.95 -19.87
CA LYS A 19 -25.01 10.07 -19.09
C LYS A 19 -24.73 10.74 -17.73
N GLN A 20 -25.35 10.22 -16.68
CA GLN A 20 -25.01 10.61 -15.30
C GLN A 20 -23.78 9.82 -14.86
N HIS A 21 -22.77 10.51 -14.31
CA HIS A 21 -21.64 9.86 -13.67
C HIS A 21 -22.14 9.03 -12.48
N LEU A 22 -21.89 7.71 -12.51
CA LEU A 22 -22.36 6.80 -11.48
C LEU A 22 -21.63 7.06 -10.16
N THR A 23 -22.33 6.98 -9.04
CA THR A 23 -21.70 7.07 -7.71
C THR A 23 -20.93 5.78 -7.38
N PRO A 24 -19.93 5.81 -6.48
CA PRO A 24 -19.20 4.59 -6.11
C PRO A 24 -20.10 3.44 -5.64
N LEU A 25 -21.19 3.77 -4.93
CA LEU A 25 -22.22 2.79 -4.54
C LEU A 25 -22.95 2.22 -5.76
N GLN A 26 -23.36 3.05 -6.72
CA GLN A 26 -24.02 2.57 -7.94
C GLN A 26 -23.12 1.65 -8.77
N THR A 27 -21.81 1.93 -8.82
CA THR A 27 -20.83 1.06 -9.49
C THR A 27 -20.72 -0.29 -8.79
N LEU A 28 -20.58 -0.33 -7.45
CA LEU A 28 -20.55 -1.60 -6.69
C LEU A 28 -21.85 -2.40 -6.85
N LEU A 29 -23.01 -1.74 -6.89
CA LEU A 29 -24.30 -2.39 -7.18
C LEU A 29 -24.34 -2.98 -8.60
N GLN A 30 -23.78 -2.30 -9.60
CA GLN A 30 -23.68 -2.83 -10.97
C GLN A 30 -22.68 -3.99 -11.10
N MET A 31 -21.66 -4.06 -10.23
CA MET A 31 -20.76 -5.21 -10.10
C MET A 31 -21.44 -6.43 -9.44
N GLY A 32 -22.67 -6.28 -8.94
CA GLY A 32 -23.46 -7.37 -8.35
C GLY A 32 -23.33 -7.51 -6.83
N PHE A 33 -22.63 -6.60 -6.15
CA PHE A 33 -22.54 -6.62 -4.69
C PHE A 33 -23.87 -6.22 -4.04
N PRO A 34 -24.32 -6.92 -2.97
CA PRO A 34 -25.48 -6.48 -2.18
C PRO A 34 -25.29 -5.08 -1.60
N ARG A 35 -26.38 -4.30 -1.54
CA ARG A 35 -26.33 -2.89 -1.16
C ARG A 35 -25.70 -2.64 0.22
N HIS A 36 -26.10 -3.41 1.23
CA HIS A 36 -25.57 -3.26 2.59
C HIS A 36 -24.07 -3.57 2.67
N ARG A 37 -23.60 -4.60 1.96
CA ARG A 37 -22.16 -4.90 1.84
C ARG A 37 -21.41 -3.76 1.14
N ALA A 38 -21.94 -3.24 0.04
CA ALA A 38 -21.32 -2.12 -0.69
C ALA A 38 -21.23 -0.84 0.17
N GLU A 39 -22.28 -0.51 0.94
CA GLU A 39 -22.28 0.61 1.88
C GLU A 39 -21.26 0.40 3.02
N LYS A 40 -21.25 -0.79 3.65
CA LYS A 40 -20.30 -1.17 4.72
C LYS A 40 -18.84 -1.14 4.26
N ALA A 41 -18.57 -1.52 3.00
CA ALA A 41 -17.25 -1.45 2.40
C ALA A 41 -16.80 0.00 2.13
N LEU A 42 -17.68 0.84 1.57
CA LEU A 42 -17.40 2.26 1.37
C LEU A 42 -17.17 2.98 2.70
N ALA A 43 -17.94 2.65 3.74
CA ALA A 43 -17.73 3.17 5.09
C ALA A 43 -16.40 2.68 5.69
N SER A 44 -16.08 1.39 5.59
CA SER A 44 -14.85 0.84 6.17
C SER A 44 -13.56 1.28 5.46
N THR A 45 -13.66 1.70 4.20
CA THR A 45 -12.53 2.22 3.39
C THR A 45 -12.49 3.75 3.29
N GLY A 46 -13.34 4.46 4.04
CA GLY A 46 -13.31 5.93 4.09
C GLY A 46 -13.85 6.63 2.84
N ASN A 47 -14.63 5.93 2.00
CA ASN A 47 -15.11 6.36 0.68
C ASN A 47 -13.97 6.73 -0.30
N ARG A 48 -12.79 6.11 -0.18
CA ARG A 48 -11.60 6.42 -0.98
C ARG A 48 -11.67 5.97 -2.45
N GLY A 49 -12.60 5.09 -2.80
CA GLY A 49 -12.84 4.69 -4.20
C GLY A 49 -13.57 3.36 -4.32
N VAL A 50 -14.05 3.04 -5.53
CA VAL A 50 -14.71 1.76 -5.83
C VAL A 50 -13.74 0.60 -5.68
N GLN A 51 -12.52 0.73 -6.21
CA GLN A 51 -11.50 -0.33 -6.22
C GLN A 51 -11.17 -0.82 -4.79
N ILE A 52 -10.81 0.10 -3.90
CA ILE A 52 -10.47 -0.22 -2.50
C ILE A 52 -11.67 -0.85 -1.78
N ALA A 53 -12.90 -0.39 -2.06
CA ALA A 53 -14.11 -0.98 -1.49
C ALA A 53 -14.41 -2.39 -2.04
N SER A 54 -14.17 -2.66 -3.33
CA SER A 54 -14.29 -4.01 -3.90
C SER A 54 -13.20 -4.95 -3.39
N ASP A 55 -11.97 -4.48 -3.24
CA ASP A 55 -10.86 -5.29 -2.71
C ASP A 55 -11.09 -5.62 -1.23
N TRP A 56 -11.60 -4.68 -0.44
CA TRP A 56 -12.05 -4.91 0.93
C TRP A 56 -13.15 -5.98 1.00
N LEU A 57 -14.15 -5.94 0.10
CA LEU A 57 -15.22 -6.95 0.01
C LEU A 57 -14.70 -8.34 -0.36
N LEU A 58 -13.68 -8.43 -1.20
CA LEU A 58 -13.05 -9.69 -1.58
C LEU A 58 -12.19 -10.25 -0.43
N ALA A 59 -11.48 -9.39 0.30
CA ALA A 59 -10.71 -9.79 1.48
C ALA A 59 -11.62 -10.28 2.63
N HIS A 60 -12.79 -9.67 2.80
CA HIS A 60 -13.78 -10.02 3.83
C HIS A 60 -14.78 -11.11 3.35
N VAL A 61 -14.53 -11.80 2.24
CA VAL A 61 -15.47 -12.83 1.73
C VAL A 61 -15.73 -13.97 2.72
N ASN A 62 -14.74 -14.27 3.58
CA ASN A 62 -14.79 -15.27 4.65
C ASN A 62 -15.07 -14.68 6.04
N ASP A 63 -15.33 -13.36 6.16
CA ASP A 63 -15.76 -12.74 7.42
C ASP A 63 -17.20 -13.19 7.71
N ALA A 64 -17.34 -14.05 8.73
CA ALA A 64 -18.64 -14.54 9.21
C ALA A 64 -19.61 -13.43 9.65
N THR A 65 -19.09 -12.22 9.85
CA THR A 65 -19.79 -11.05 10.38
C THR A 65 -19.98 -9.92 9.37
N LEU A 66 -19.58 -10.14 8.11
CA LEU A 66 -19.71 -9.17 7.03
C LEU A 66 -21.16 -8.69 6.85
N ASP A 67 -22.15 -9.57 7.02
CA ASP A 67 -23.58 -9.25 6.91
C ASP A 67 -24.22 -8.71 8.19
N GLU A 68 -23.48 -8.59 9.31
CA GLU A 68 -24.01 -8.01 10.54
C GLU A 68 -24.39 -6.53 10.36
N CYS A 69 -25.64 -6.20 10.65
CA CYS A 69 -26.18 -4.84 10.63
C CYS A 69 -25.86 -4.13 11.96
N ALA A 70 -24.61 -3.70 12.12
CA ALA A 70 -24.13 -2.93 13.26
C ALA A 70 -23.66 -1.54 12.78
N PRO A 71 -24.22 -0.42 13.30
CA PRO A 71 -23.82 0.92 12.87
C PRO A 71 -22.40 1.23 13.34
N ARG A 72 -21.57 1.76 12.42
CA ARG A 72 -20.15 2.07 12.65
C ARG A 72 -20.00 3.23 13.64
N GLU A 73 -18.94 3.19 14.44
CA GLU A 73 -18.61 4.25 15.40
C GLU A 73 -17.69 5.30 14.78
N TYR A 74 -18.11 6.56 14.78
CA TYR A 74 -17.38 7.72 14.26
C TYR A 74 -16.92 8.63 15.39
N ILE A 75 -15.80 9.33 15.18
CA ILE A 75 -15.22 10.26 16.17
C ILE A 75 -14.50 11.42 15.47
N ILE A 76 -14.53 12.62 16.07
CA ILE A 76 -13.83 13.80 15.53
C ILE A 76 -12.78 14.28 16.52
N TYR A 77 -11.55 14.30 16.03
CA TYR A 77 -10.37 14.80 16.72
C TYR A 77 -9.87 16.09 16.08
N ALA A 78 -9.43 17.04 16.90
CA ALA A 78 -8.45 18.04 16.48
C ALA A 78 -7.06 17.49 16.80
N CYS A 79 -6.24 17.26 15.77
CA CYS A 79 -4.88 16.77 15.90
C CYS A 79 -3.89 17.94 15.68
N PRO A 80 -2.84 18.09 16.51
CA PRO A 80 -1.79 19.05 16.24
C PRO A 80 -0.92 18.58 15.07
N THR A 81 -0.30 19.52 14.36
CA THR A 81 0.65 19.25 13.28
C THR A 81 1.89 20.14 13.38
N GLY A 82 2.95 19.82 12.62
CA GLY A 82 4.21 20.57 12.66
C GLY A 82 5.04 20.34 13.94
N PRO A 83 5.80 21.35 14.42
CA PRO A 83 6.78 21.16 15.50
C PRO A 83 6.20 20.64 16.82
N PHE A 84 4.97 21.04 17.18
CA PHE A 84 4.33 20.56 18.41
C PHE A 84 4.00 19.06 18.35
N LEU A 85 3.59 18.56 17.18
CA LEU A 85 3.37 17.12 16.98
C LEU A 85 4.66 16.32 17.20
N GLN A 86 5.78 16.78 16.65
CA GLN A 86 7.09 16.13 16.81
C GLN A 86 7.51 16.03 18.29
N GLN A 87 7.31 17.10 19.08
CA GLN A 87 7.57 17.07 20.51
C GLN A 87 6.70 16.04 21.26
N LEU A 88 5.43 15.90 20.87
CA LEU A 88 4.49 14.93 21.46
C LEU A 88 4.87 13.48 21.10
N GLU A 89 5.29 13.23 19.86
CA GLU A 89 5.78 11.93 19.40
C GLU A 89 7.09 11.54 20.12
N GLU A 90 8.04 12.47 20.26
CA GLU A 90 9.25 12.27 21.06
C GLU A 90 8.93 12.00 22.54
N PHE A 91 8.00 12.75 23.13
CA PHE A 91 7.53 12.53 24.50
C PHE A 91 6.93 11.14 24.68
N TRP A 92 6.13 10.65 23.73
CA TRP A 92 5.55 9.32 23.78
C TRP A 92 6.55 8.19 23.54
N ALA A 93 7.54 8.39 22.67
CA ALA A 93 8.66 7.46 22.53
C ALA A 93 9.43 7.34 23.87
N LYS A 94 9.83 8.47 24.47
CA LYS A 94 10.57 8.52 25.74
C LYS A 94 9.76 7.98 26.92
N SER A 95 8.48 8.36 27.06
CA SER A 95 7.62 7.85 28.14
C SER A 95 7.33 6.36 28.00
N ARG A 96 7.15 5.83 26.78
CA ARG A 96 7.00 4.39 26.55
C ARG A 96 8.27 3.62 26.89
N GLN A 97 9.46 4.15 26.57
CA GLN A 97 10.74 3.53 26.92
C GLN A 97 11.02 3.55 28.43
N MET A 98 10.71 4.66 29.12
CA MET A 98 11.03 4.84 30.54
C MET A 98 9.98 4.30 31.51
N CYS A 99 8.70 4.36 31.12
CA CYS A 99 7.55 4.08 31.99
C CYS A 99 6.66 2.94 31.45
N GLY A 100 6.97 2.38 30.28
CA GLY A 100 6.12 1.39 29.63
C GLY A 100 4.84 1.98 29.05
N TRP A 101 3.91 1.11 28.69
CA TRP A 101 2.67 1.52 28.03
C TRP A 101 1.68 2.15 29.03
N ASN A 102 1.13 3.31 28.68
CA ASN A 102 0.03 3.95 29.41
C ASN A 102 -1.14 4.26 28.45
N GLY A 103 -2.31 4.63 28.99
CA GLY A 103 -3.53 4.75 28.19
C GLY A 103 -3.44 5.76 27.04
N ALA A 104 -2.59 6.79 27.13
CA ALA A 104 -2.44 7.79 26.08
C ALA A 104 -1.83 7.20 24.80
N HIS A 105 -0.96 6.19 24.93
CA HIS A 105 -0.29 5.54 23.78
C HIS A 105 -1.25 4.73 22.90
N ASN A 106 -2.50 4.49 23.32
CA ASN A 106 -3.52 3.85 22.49
C ASN A 106 -4.05 4.76 21.36
N TYR A 107 -3.71 6.06 21.35
CA TYR A 107 -4.26 7.04 20.41
C TYR A 107 -3.17 7.99 19.88
N VAL A 108 -3.33 8.51 18.66
CA VAL A 108 -2.58 9.68 18.15
C VAL A 108 -2.77 10.92 19.03
N PRO A 109 -1.87 11.92 19.03
CA PRO A 109 -2.06 13.14 19.82
C PRO A 109 -3.30 13.89 19.32
N HIS A 110 -4.23 14.18 20.23
CA HIS A 110 -5.53 14.73 19.85
C HIS A 110 -6.23 15.47 20.98
N ILE A 111 -7.17 16.33 20.60
CA ILE A 111 -8.25 16.84 21.43
C ILE A 111 -9.56 16.23 20.89
N THR A 112 -10.32 15.54 21.74
CA THR A 112 -11.64 15.00 21.34
C THR A 112 -12.66 16.14 21.23
N LEU A 113 -13.18 16.41 20.03
CA LEU A 113 -14.22 17.43 19.82
C LEU A 113 -15.63 16.85 19.83
N VAL A 114 -15.80 15.71 19.16
CA VAL A 114 -17.03 14.91 19.17
C VAL A 114 -16.61 13.51 19.56
N SER A 115 -17.15 13.00 20.68
CA SER A 115 -16.89 11.65 21.18
C SER A 115 -17.53 10.59 20.27
N PHE A 116 -17.23 9.31 20.49
CA PHE A 116 -17.78 8.21 19.69
C PHE A 116 -19.32 8.29 19.58
N PHE A 117 -19.82 8.35 18.34
CA PHE A 117 -21.23 8.29 18.00
C PHE A 117 -21.47 7.24 16.93
N LYS A 118 -22.66 6.64 16.91
CA LYS A 118 -23.02 5.59 15.96
C LYS A 118 -23.80 6.17 14.78
N ALA A 119 -23.45 5.75 13.57
CA ALA A 119 -24.16 6.13 12.35
C ALA A 119 -24.26 4.94 11.37
N PRO A 120 -25.31 4.85 10.55
CA PRO A 120 -25.39 3.89 9.45
C PRO A 120 -24.26 4.10 8.44
N ASP A 121 -23.86 3.03 7.75
CA ASP A 121 -22.81 3.08 6.73
C ASP A 121 -23.18 3.97 5.53
N GLU A 122 -24.47 4.03 5.16
CA GLU A 122 -24.97 4.93 4.11
C GLU A 122 -24.71 6.43 4.41
N CYS A 123 -24.62 6.82 5.69
CA CYS A 123 -24.35 8.19 6.09
C CYS A 123 -22.87 8.58 5.98
N SER A 124 -21.96 7.62 5.77
CA SER A 124 -20.50 7.82 5.84
C SER A 124 -19.98 8.98 4.98
N LEU A 125 -20.46 9.08 3.74
CA LEU A 125 -20.07 10.15 2.83
C LEU A 125 -20.63 11.52 3.25
N GLN A 126 -21.85 11.56 3.82
CA GLN A 126 -22.45 12.78 4.35
C GLN A 126 -21.67 13.29 5.55
N LEU A 127 -21.30 12.41 6.49
CA LEU A 127 -20.46 12.76 7.66
C LEU A 127 -19.12 13.39 7.24
N SER A 128 -18.49 12.82 6.22
CA SER A 128 -17.21 13.29 5.67
C SER A 128 -17.33 14.63 4.94
N LYS A 129 -18.46 14.91 4.27
CA LYS A 129 -18.74 16.19 3.59
C LYS A 129 -19.11 17.30 4.59
N ALA A 130 -19.96 16.99 5.56
CA ALA A 130 -20.40 17.94 6.59
C ALA A 130 -19.22 18.55 7.36
N LEU A 131 -18.17 17.77 7.65
CA LEU A 131 -17.01 18.28 8.39
C LEU A 131 -16.30 19.40 7.62
N LYS A 132 -16.10 19.21 6.31
CA LYS A 132 -15.51 20.24 5.45
C LYS A 132 -16.43 21.47 5.35
N GLN A 133 -17.72 21.26 5.11
CA GLN A 133 -18.71 22.34 5.00
C GLN A 133 -18.76 23.22 6.26
N VAL A 134 -18.72 22.62 7.45
CA VAL A 134 -18.75 23.37 8.72
C VAL A 134 -17.52 24.23 8.92
N VAL A 135 -16.32 23.76 8.59
CA VAL A 135 -15.10 24.57 8.66
C VAL A 135 -15.13 25.70 7.62
N ASP A 136 -15.49 25.38 6.37
CA ASP A 136 -15.59 26.34 5.28
C ASP A 136 -16.61 27.46 5.59
N MET A 137 -17.81 27.11 6.10
CA MET A 137 -18.86 28.07 6.47
C MET A 137 -18.51 28.94 7.68
N THR A 138 -17.78 28.40 8.65
CA THR A 138 -17.42 29.14 9.88
C THR A 138 -16.30 30.15 9.62
N GLY A 139 -15.67 30.14 8.44
CA GLY A 139 -14.46 30.93 8.16
C GLY A 139 -13.31 30.57 9.09
N ALA A 140 -13.31 29.32 9.55
CA ALA A 140 -12.62 28.88 10.77
C ALA A 140 -11.13 28.65 10.51
N LEU A 141 -10.38 29.73 10.55
CA LEU A 141 -8.93 29.73 10.45
C LEU A 141 -8.30 30.35 11.70
N LEU A 142 -7.60 29.53 12.47
CA LEU A 142 -6.70 29.93 13.54
C LEU A 142 -5.61 30.85 12.96
N ASP A 143 -5.53 32.04 13.54
CA ASP A 143 -4.56 33.10 13.25
C ASP A 143 -3.42 33.17 14.29
N ARG A 144 -3.59 32.47 15.42
CA ARG A 144 -2.62 32.30 16.50
C ARG A 144 -2.62 30.87 17.04
N PRO A 145 -1.55 30.41 17.71
CA PRO A 145 -1.55 29.12 18.42
C PRO A 145 -2.71 28.98 19.40
N LEU A 146 -3.18 27.74 19.58
CA LEU A 146 -4.12 27.41 20.65
C LEU A 146 -3.39 27.56 21.99
N LYS A 147 -3.93 28.36 22.90
CA LYS A 147 -3.39 28.49 24.25
C LYS A 147 -3.71 27.24 25.05
N LEU A 148 -2.67 26.47 25.32
CA LEU A 148 -2.69 25.22 26.06
C LEU A 148 -2.10 25.41 27.46
N GLU A 149 -2.84 24.98 28.49
CA GLU A 149 -2.48 25.14 29.90
C GLU A 149 -2.15 23.76 30.51
N PRO A 150 -0.91 23.52 30.98
CA PRO A 150 -0.50 22.22 31.49
C PRO A 150 -1.21 21.88 32.80
N TYR A 151 -1.70 20.64 32.91
CA TYR A 151 -2.31 20.10 34.11
C TYR A 151 -1.77 18.71 34.41
N MET A 152 -1.40 18.50 35.67
CA MET A 152 -0.87 17.24 36.17
C MET A 152 -1.55 16.84 37.47
N SER A 153 -1.95 15.58 37.53
CA SER A 153 -2.57 14.93 38.69
C SER A 153 -2.03 13.50 38.79
N GLN A 154 -2.26 12.83 39.91
CA GLN A 154 -1.65 11.53 40.20
C GLN A 154 -1.92 10.44 39.12
N ASN A 155 -3.03 10.55 38.38
CA ASN A 155 -3.47 9.56 37.39
C ASN A 155 -3.67 10.13 35.97
N PHE A 156 -3.40 11.42 35.75
CA PHE A 156 -3.62 12.11 34.47
C PHE A 156 -2.66 13.29 34.31
N MET A 157 -2.04 13.40 33.12
CA MET A 157 -1.26 14.53 32.66
C MET A 157 -1.72 14.93 31.26
N GLY A 158 -1.83 16.23 31.02
CA GLY A 158 -2.26 16.75 29.73
C GLY A 158 -2.22 18.28 29.66
N PHE A 159 -2.65 18.81 28.53
CA PHE A 159 -2.91 20.24 28.34
C PHE A 159 -4.41 20.49 28.25
N PHE A 160 -4.94 21.42 29.03
CA PHE A 160 -6.29 21.94 28.82
C PHE A 160 -6.25 23.08 27.81
N VAL A 161 -7.26 23.14 26.94
CA VAL A 161 -7.45 24.29 26.04
C VAL A 161 -8.02 25.44 26.84
N SER A 162 -7.45 26.64 26.71
CA SER A 162 -7.95 27.85 27.38
C SER A 162 -9.41 28.13 26.99
N GLU A 163 -10.17 28.81 27.85
CA GLU A 163 -11.63 28.97 27.69
C GLU A 163 -12.03 29.62 26.35
N GLU A 164 -11.32 30.65 25.89
CA GLU A 164 -11.57 31.33 24.62
C GLU A 164 -11.45 30.37 23.42
N ASP A 165 -10.34 29.64 23.37
CA ASP A 165 -10.01 28.70 22.30
C ASP A 165 -10.88 27.43 22.36
N ALA A 166 -11.20 26.99 23.58
CA ALA A 166 -12.13 25.89 23.80
C ALA A 166 -13.54 26.24 23.33
N ASN A 167 -13.99 27.48 23.54
CA ASN A 167 -15.27 27.97 23.04
C ASN A 167 -15.31 28.11 21.51
N TYR A 168 -14.18 28.38 20.86
CA TYR A 168 -14.06 28.30 19.40
C TYR A 168 -14.21 26.85 18.90
N LEU A 169 -13.43 25.91 19.43
CA LEU A 169 -13.50 24.49 19.03
C LEU A 169 -14.87 23.86 19.34
N LYS A 170 -15.49 24.22 20.48
CA LYS A 170 -16.86 23.81 20.82
C LYS A 170 -17.90 24.34 19.84
N ARG A 171 -17.76 25.56 19.31
CA ARG A 171 -18.68 26.09 18.27
C ARG A 171 -18.60 25.27 16.97
N LEU A 172 -17.41 24.88 16.54
CA LEU A 172 -17.23 23.97 15.40
C LEU A 172 -17.89 22.60 15.64
N ALA A 173 -17.64 22.00 16.80
CA ALA A 173 -18.25 20.73 17.19
C ALA A 173 -19.79 20.81 17.24
N LEU A 174 -20.34 21.88 17.83
CA LEU A 174 -21.78 22.12 17.90
C LEU A 174 -22.42 22.33 16.52
N GLN A 175 -21.75 23.06 15.62
CA GLN A 175 -22.26 23.27 14.27
C GLN A 175 -22.21 21.97 13.45
N TYR A 176 -21.20 21.12 13.64
CA TYR A 176 -21.17 19.76 13.07
C TYR A 176 -22.29 18.87 13.62
N VAL A 177 -22.45 18.82 14.94
CA VAL A 177 -23.55 18.12 15.60
C VAL A 177 -24.89 18.57 15.01
N LYS A 178 -25.10 19.88 14.81
CA LYS A 178 -26.34 20.43 14.24
C LYS A 178 -26.56 20.06 12.77
N GLU A 179 -25.51 20.04 11.95
CA GLU A 179 -25.60 19.69 10.52
C GLU A 179 -25.88 18.20 10.30
N VAL A 180 -25.39 17.34 11.20
CA VAL A 180 -25.45 15.89 11.07
C VAL A 180 -26.63 15.25 11.83
N SER A 181 -27.02 15.81 12.99
CA SER A 181 -28.09 15.24 13.82
C SER A 181 -29.40 15.15 13.07
N ASN A 182 -29.95 13.93 13.02
CA ASN A 182 -31.21 13.64 12.35
C ASN A 182 -31.93 12.49 13.07
N SER A 183 -33.00 11.94 12.51
CA SER A 183 -33.77 10.83 13.11
C SER A 183 -32.96 9.55 13.35
N THR A 184 -31.82 9.39 12.67
CA THR A 184 -31.03 8.15 12.60
C THR A 184 -29.66 8.29 13.27
N ILE A 185 -29.14 9.51 13.43
CA ILE A 185 -27.86 9.81 14.08
C ILE A 185 -28.11 10.69 15.30
N SER A 186 -27.92 10.11 16.49
CA SER A 186 -27.96 10.83 17.76
C SER A 186 -26.54 11.24 18.17
N LEU A 187 -26.29 12.54 18.27
CA LEU A 187 -25.07 13.10 18.83
C LEU A 187 -25.42 13.98 20.03
N GLU A 188 -24.73 13.78 21.15
CA GLU A 188 -24.79 14.69 22.29
C GLU A 188 -23.66 15.73 22.21
N PRO A 189 -23.93 17.01 22.55
CA PRO A 189 -22.90 18.05 22.55
C PRO A 189 -21.85 17.77 23.62
N HIS A 190 -20.56 17.90 23.27
CA HIS A 190 -19.47 17.59 24.20
C HIS A 190 -19.34 18.64 25.33
N VAL A 191 -19.89 18.31 26.50
CA VAL A 191 -19.97 19.23 27.66
C VAL A 191 -18.68 19.36 28.48
N LYS A 192 -17.70 18.47 28.31
CA LYS A 192 -16.47 18.48 29.13
C LYS A 192 -15.50 19.60 28.73
N SER A 193 -14.46 19.81 29.53
CA SER A 193 -13.32 20.66 29.18
C SER A 193 -12.46 19.97 28.11
N LEU A 194 -12.14 20.70 27.05
CA LEU A 194 -11.30 20.21 25.96
C LEU A 194 -9.85 20.12 26.44
N HIS A 195 -9.20 19.00 26.15
CA HIS A 195 -7.83 18.73 26.57
C HIS A 195 -7.13 17.79 25.57
N LEU A 196 -5.80 17.92 25.51
CA LEU A 196 -4.90 16.96 24.90
C LEU A 196 -4.28 16.11 26.02
N THR A 197 -4.51 14.79 25.97
CA THR A 197 -3.99 13.86 26.98
C THR A 197 -2.56 13.45 26.64
N LEU A 198 -1.65 13.54 27.61
CA LEU A 198 -0.25 13.13 27.46
C LEU A 198 0.01 11.78 28.13
N ALA A 199 -0.53 11.56 29.32
CA ALA A 199 -0.43 10.29 30.02
C ALA A 199 -1.63 10.10 30.95
N TYR A 200 -2.17 8.89 31.01
CA TYR A 200 -3.16 8.49 32.02
C TYR A 200 -3.12 6.97 32.23
N GLN A 201 -3.74 6.47 33.30
CA GLN A 201 -3.67 5.03 33.68
C GLN A 201 -2.23 4.51 33.89
N PHE A 202 -1.30 5.37 34.35
CA PHE A 202 0.06 4.98 34.72
C PHE A 202 0.20 4.73 36.24
N PRO A 203 1.06 3.80 36.69
CA PRO A 203 1.38 3.63 38.11
C PRO A 203 1.97 4.90 38.76
N GLN A 204 1.54 5.21 40.00
CA GLN A 204 1.94 6.42 40.72
C GLN A 204 3.48 6.59 40.87
N ALA A 205 4.23 5.49 40.92
CA ALA A 205 5.70 5.51 40.95
C ALA A 205 6.34 6.21 39.74
N GLN A 206 5.65 6.22 38.60
CA GLN A 206 6.12 6.83 37.35
C GLN A 206 5.81 8.34 37.27
N PHE A 207 5.00 8.88 38.18
CA PHE A 207 4.54 10.27 38.15
C PHE A 207 5.69 11.27 38.02
N ASN A 208 6.76 11.13 38.80
CA ASN A 208 7.88 12.09 38.77
C ASN A 208 8.65 12.05 37.45
N ALA A 209 8.82 10.86 36.84
CA ALA A 209 9.49 10.71 35.55
C ALA A 209 8.65 11.29 34.40
N LEU A 210 7.35 10.98 34.37
CA LEU A 210 6.42 11.54 33.39
C LEU A 210 6.30 13.06 33.54
N LYS A 211 6.19 13.57 34.77
CA LYS A 211 6.16 15.01 35.05
C LYS A 211 7.37 15.73 34.46
N ALA A 212 8.59 15.22 34.73
CA ALA A 212 9.81 15.82 34.22
C ALA A 212 9.85 15.86 32.68
N LEU A 213 9.31 14.82 32.01
CA LEU A 213 9.16 14.82 30.55
C LEU A 213 8.14 15.86 30.07
N VAL A 214 6.96 15.99 30.72
CA VAL A 214 5.96 17.01 30.33
C VAL A 214 6.48 18.43 30.54
N GLU A 215 7.29 18.67 31.57
CA GLU A 215 7.93 19.98 31.82
C GLU A 215 8.96 20.38 30.72
N THR A 216 9.32 19.49 29.80
CA THR A 216 10.16 19.82 28.62
C THR A 216 9.37 20.23 27.37
N LEU A 217 8.04 20.08 27.37
CA LEU A 217 7.19 20.39 26.20
C LEU A 217 6.89 21.89 26.11
N ASP A 218 7.18 22.49 24.95
CA ASP A 218 6.80 23.87 24.65
C ASP A 218 5.46 23.92 23.88
N ALA A 219 4.39 24.20 24.62
CA ALA A 219 3.05 24.33 24.06
C ALA A 219 2.82 25.64 23.27
N SER A 220 3.77 26.59 23.27
CA SER A 220 3.63 27.84 22.50
C SER A 220 3.70 27.61 20.97
N CYS A 221 4.38 26.53 20.54
CA CYS A 221 4.49 26.15 19.13
C CYS A 221 3.27 25.39 18.57
N ALA A 222 2.17 25.28 19.33
CA ALA A 222 0.91 24.62 18.93
C ALA A 222 0.09 25.47 17.93
N SER A 223 0.74 25.91 16.84
CA SER A 223 0.19 26.80 15.82
C SER A 223 -0.70 26.12 14.78
N ASN A 224 -0.39 24.87 14.43
CA ASN A 224 -1.07 24.15 13.35
C ASN A 224 -1.89 22.98 13.88
N TRP A 225 -3.13 22.89 13.39
CA TRP A 225 -4.13 21.91 13.82
C TRP A 225 -5.00 21.52 12.64
N GLU A 226 -5.48 20.27 12.65
CA GLU A 226 -6.42 19.77 11.66
C GLU A 226 -7.51 18.92 12.30
N LEU A 227 -8.72 19.00 11.75
CA LEU A 227 -9.83 18.13 12.12
C LEU A 227 -9.76 16.83 11.34
N ARG A 228 -9.73 15.71 12.05
CA ARG A 228 -9.76 14.36 11.48
C ARG A 228 -11.04 13.65 11.89
N LEU A 229 -11.82 13.18 10.90
CA LEU A 229 -12.95 12.27 11.10
C LEU A 229 -12.45 10.83 10.96
N TYR A 230 -12.43 10.11 12.07
CA TYR A 230 -12.13 8.67 12.10
C TYR A 230 -13.39 7.85 12.33
N SER A 231 -13.31 6.56 12.02
CA SER A 231 -14.30 5.59 12.46
C SER A 231 -13.69 4.20 12.69
N ARG A 232 -14.39 3.36 13.45
CA ARG A 232 -14.01 1.97 13.75
C ARG A 232 -15.23 1.05 13.80
N ASP A 233 -14.99 -0.25 13.70
CA ASP A 233 -16.02 -1.25 14.01
C ASP A 233 -16.28 -1.28 15.53
N PRO A 234 -17.53 -1.12 16.00
CA PRO A 234 -17.86 -1.12 17.43
C PRO A 234 -17.52 -2.43 18.15
N ARG A 235 -17.41 -3.55 17.43
CA ARG A 235 -17.17 -4.89 18.01
C ARG A 235 -15.70 -5.10 18.37
N LEU A 236 -14.83 -4.29 17.79
CA LEU A 236 -13.38 -4.30 18.01
C LEU A 236 -12.95 -3.23 19.03
N ALA A 237 -13.90 -2.44 19.56
CA ALA A 237 -13.69 -1.30 20.45
C ALA A 237 -13.04 -1.62 21.82
N THR A 238 -13.01 -2.89 22.23
CA THR A 238 -12.39 -3.36 23.48
C THR A 238 -11.18 -4.26 23.24
N LYS A 239 -10.76 -4.45 21.98
CA LYS A 239 -9.63 -5.29 21.61
C LYS A 239 -8.35 -4.44 21.51
N GLN A 240 -7.25 -5.02 21.98
CA GLN A 240 -5.91 -4.47 21.77
C GLN A 240 -5.51 -4.64 20.31
N VAL A 241 -4.90 -3.62 19.71
CA VAL A 241 -4.33 -3.71 18.36
C VAL A 241 -2.85 -4.07 18.47
N GLN A 242 -2.44 -5.10 17.74
CA GLN A 242 -1.03 -5.42 17.52
C GLN A 242 -0.71 -5.39 16.03
N LYS A 243 0.48 -4.90 15.70
CA LYS A 243 1.02 -4.82 14.34
C LYS A 243 1.87 -6.06 14.07
N VAL A 244 1.70 -6.69 12.93
CA VAL A 244 2.50 -7.84 12.51
C VAL A 244 3.92 -7.39 12.16
N VAL A 245 4.90 -7.93 12.88
CA VAL A 245 6.34 -7.69 12.65
C VAL A 245 7.02 -8.88 11.95
N TYR A 246 6.48 -10.09 12.08
CA TYR A 246 6.95 -11.30 11.39
C TYR A 246 5.80 -12.00 10.65
N PRO A 247 6.02 -12.52 9.43
CA PRO A 247 4.97 -13.16 8.65
C PRO A 247 4.73 -14.59 9.12
N HIS A 248 3.48 -15.06 9.04
CA HIS A 248 3.09 -16.42 9.39
C HIS A 248 2.16 -17.00 8.33
N ASN A 249 2.44 -18.22 7.90
CA ASN A 249 1.58 -18.97 6.99
C ASN A 249 0.82 -20.04 7.82
N PRO A 250 -0.52 -20.12 7.72
CA PRO A 250 -1.30 -21.15 8.39
C PRO A 250 -0.83 -22.57 8.00
N HIS A 251 -0.57 -23.41 8.99
CA HIS A 251 -0.38 -24.85 8.78
C HIS A 251 -1.70 -25.60 9.00
N GLU A 252 -2.38 -25.32 10.11
CA GLU A 252 -3.72 -25.80 10.41
C GLU A 252 -4.83 -24.83 9.97
N THR A 253 -6.05 -25.33 9.83
CA THR A 253 -7.19 -24.56 9.26
C THR A 253 -7.74 -23.46 10.17
N ASP A 254 -7.37 -23.46 11.45
CA ASP A 254 -7.75 -22.46 12.44
C ASP A 254 -6.63 -21.44 12.70
N GLU A 255 -5.47 -21.55 12.04
CA GLU A 255 -4.40 -20.55 12.09
C GLU A 255 -4.69 -19.34 11.19
N LEU A 256 -4.24 -18.15 11.61
CA LEU A 256 -4.43 -16.90 10.90
C LEU A 256 -3.19 -16.52 10.07
N GLU A 257 -3.38 -16.17 8.79
CA GLU A 257 -2.29 -15.65 7.95
C GLU A 257 -1.84 -14.27 8.47
N LEU A 258 -0.55 -14.13 8.79
CA LEU A 258 0.04 -12.87 9.21
C LEU A 258 0.94 -12.30 8.11
N ARG A 259 0.72 -11.04 7.73
CA ARG A 259 1.55 -10.32 6.75
C ARG A 259 2.18 -9.12 7.42
N ILE A 260 3.49 -8.92 7.22
CA ILE A 260 4.25 -7.83 7.87
C ILE A 260 3.57 -6.48 7.54
N GLY A 261 3.27 -5.71 8.58
CA GLY A 261 2.62 -4.40 8.46
C GLY A 261 1.11 -4.41 8.77
N ASP A 262 0.43 -5.55 8.65
CA ASP A 262 -1.00 -5.68 8.96
C ASP A 262 -1.27 -5.54 10.46
N TYR A 263 -2.55 -5.36 10.81
CA TYR A 263 -3.02 -5.26 12.20
C TYR A 263 -3.89 -6.45 12.59
N ILE A 264 -3.70 -6.92 13.83
CA ILE A 264 -4.48 -7.99 14.46
C ILE A 264 -5.14 -7.44 15.73
N TYR A 265 -6.42 -7.77 15.93
CA TYR A 265 -7.16 -7.44 17.13
C TYR A 265 -7.18 -8.61 18.12
N LEU A 266 -6.57 -8.42 19.29
CA LEU A 266 -6.45 -9.41 20.37
C LEU A 266 -7.28 -9.01 21.60
N ASN A 267 -7.74 -9.99 22.37
CA ASN A 267 -8.28 -9.74 23.71
C ASN A 267 -7.10 -9.62 24.69
N SER A 268 -7.02 -8.54 25.46
CA SER A 268 -5.89 -8.31 26.39
C SER A 268 -5.69 -9.46 27.36
N ASP A 269 -6.79 -10.00 27.90
CA ASP A 269 -6.76 -11.09 28.89
C ASP A 269 -6.18 -12.41 28.33
N VAL A 270 -6.27 -12.63 27.00
CA VAL A 270 -5.75 -13.83 26.33
C VAL A 270 -4.25 -13.72 26.08
N VAL A 271 -3.75 -12.51 25.77
CA VAL A 271 -2.32 -12.25 25.58
C VAL A 271 -1.55 -12.49 26.88
N ASP A 272 -2.07 -12.02 28.02
CA ASP A 272 -1.41 -12.13 29.32
C ASP A 272 -1.58 -13.52 29.97
N SER A 273 -2.46 -14.39 29.45
CA SER A 273 -2.73 -15.74 29.99
C SER A 273 -2.30 -16.90 29.10
N SER A 274 -1.88 -16.64 27.86
CA SER A 274 -1.31 -17.66 26.97
C SER A 274 -0.04 -18.28 27.56
N SER A 275 -0.03 -19.60 27.70
CA SER A 275 1.11 -20.36 28.27
C SER A 275 2.05 -20.94 27.21
N ASP A 276 1.61 -20.98 25.94
CA ASP A 276 2.33 -21.53 24.80
C ASP A 276 2.74 -20.46 23.77
N GLY A 277 2.32 -19.21 23.96
CA GLY A 277 2.63 -18.08 23.09
C GLY A 277 1.67 -17.91 21.92
N TRP A 278 0.59 -18.70 21.85
CA TRP A 278 -0.46 -18.57 20.85
C TRP A 278 -1.71 -17.87 21.42
N ALA A 279 -2.41 -17.09 20.59
CA ALA A 279 -3.66 -16.44 20.95
C ALA A 279 -4.63 -16.39 19.77
N GLU A 280 -5.93 -16.44 20.06
CA GLU A 280 -6.98 -16.15 19.08
C GLU A 280 -7.05 -14.64 18.81
N GLY A 281 -7.04 -14.27 17.53
CA GLY A 281 -7.14 -12.88 17.08
C GLY A 281 -8.00 -12.72 15.83
N ILE A 282 -8.34 -11.47 15.53
CA ILE A 282 -9.11 -11.10 14.33
C ILE A 282 -8.22 -10.28 13.40
N SER A 283 -8.08 -10.70 12.14
CA SER A 283 -7.35 -9.93 11.13
C SER A 283 -8.11 -8.66 10.76
N TRP A 284 -7.43 -7.51 10.80
CA TRP A 284 -7.97 -6.25 10.27
C TRP A 284 -8.18 -6.29 8.75
N LEU A 285 -7.35 -7.05 8.04
CA LEU A 285 -7.37 -7.10 6.57
C LEU A 285 -8.53 -7.95 6.03
N THR A 286 -8.91 -9.03 6.72
CA THR A 286 -9.90 -10.02 6.23
C THR A 286 -11.13 -10.19 7.11
N GLY A 287 -11.16 -9.59 8.31
CA GLY A 287 -12.21 -9.81 9.32
C GLY A 287 -12.26 -11.23 9.89
N SER A 288 -11.38 -12.13 9.46
CA SER A 288 -11.35 -13.53 9.87
C SER A 288 -10.74 -13.69 11.27
N THR A 289 -11.28 -14.63 12.05
CA THR A 289 -10.75 -15.04 13.35
C THR A 289 -9.87 -16.29 13.20
N GLY A 290 -8.76 -16.37 13.92
CA GLY A 290 -7.90 -17.55 13.99
C GLY A 290 -6.79 -17.43 15.03
N HIS A 291 -6.07 -18.51 15.27
CA HIS A 291 -4.92 -18.55 16.17
C HIS A 291 -3.65 -18.00 15.50
N LEU A 292 -2.83 -17.28 16.27
CA LEU A 292 -1.55 -16.75 15.81
C LEU A 292 -0.47 -16.79 16.90
N PRO A 293 0.82 -16.89 16.51
CA PRO A 293 1.93 -16.73 17.44
C PRO A 293 2.07 -15.25 17.86
N VAL A 294 1.85 -14.94 19.14
CA VAL A 294 1.81 -13.55 19.65
C VAL A 294 3.14 -12.84 19.47
N ASN A 295 4.26 -13.56 19.58
CA ASN A 295 5.62 -13.05 19.37
C ASN A 295 5.92 -12.61 17.91
N TYR A 296 4.99 -12.83 16.97
CA TYR A 296 5.07 -12.32 15.60
C TYR A 296 4.43 -10.93 15.47
N THR A 297 3.90 -10.39 16.57
CA THR A 297 3.19 -9.11 16.63
C THR A 297 3.76 -8.20 17.73
N GLU A 298 3.58 -6.88 17.57
CA GLU A 298 3.95 -5.86 18.57
C GLU A 298 2.76 -4.94 18.85
N ARG A 299 2.53 -4.59 20.12
CA ARG A 299 1.45 -3.67 20.52
C ARG A 299 1.61 -2.30 19.86
N THR A 300 0.57 -1.84 19.15
CA THR A 300 0.50 -0.52 18.50
C THR A 300 -0.69 0.30 19.03
N ALA A 301 -0.86 1.54 18.56
CA ALA A 301 -1.99 2.36 18.98
C ALA A 301 -3.30 1.83 18.36
N GLU A 302 -4.40 1.86 19.11
CA GLU A 302 -5.72 1.46 18.58
C GLU A 302 -6.13 2.30 17.37
N SER A 303 -5.77 3.60 17.38
CA SER A 303 -6.06 4.53 16.30
C SER A 303 -5.36 4.20 14.97
N ASP A 304 -4.30 3.39 14.97
CA ASP A 304 -3.56 3.03 13.75
C ASP A 304 -4.41 2.14 12.82
N ALA A 305 -5.35 1.39 13.39
CA ALA A 305 -6.27 0.52 12.67
C ALA A 305 -7.63 1.20 12.35
N TRP A 306 -7.80 2.50 12.64
CA TRP A 306 -9.06 3.22 12.39
C TRP A 306 -9.14 3.79 10.97
N THR A 307 -10.36 3.79 10.42
CA THR A 307 -10.62 4.34 9.09
C THR A 307 -10.64 5.87 9.15
N LEU A 308 -9.70 6.54 8.48
CA LEU A 308 -9.71 8.00 8.29
C LEU A 308 -10.57 8.40 7.07
N HIS A 309 -11.63 9.19 7.30
CA HIS A 309 -12.63 9.61 6.31
C HIS A 309 -12.44 11.03 5.75
N ARG A 310 -11.83 11.93 6.53
CA ARG A 310 -11.64 13.34 6.17
C ARG A 310 -10.57 13.97 7.05
N VAL A 311 -9.73 14.79 6.44
CA VAL A 311 -8.87 15.78 7.12
C VAL A 311 -9.30 17.16 6.66
N VAL A 312 -9.34 18.14 7.57
CA VAL A 312 -9.61 19.56 7.26
C VAL A 312 -8.69 20.44 8.10
N GLN A 313 -7.87 21.29 7.46
CA GLN A 313 -6.97 22.20 8.17
C GLN A 313 -7.74 23.28 8.94
N LEU A 314 -7.25 23.65 10.13
CA LEU A 314 -7.76 24.75 10.94
C LEU A 314 -6.87 26.00 10.93
N SER A 315 -5.65 25.97 10.41
CA SER A 315 -4.75 27.14 10.36
C SER A 315 -4.57 27.69 8.93
N LYS A 316 -4.24 28.98 8.82
CA LYS A 316 -3.81 29.59 7.53
C LYS A 316 -2.40 29.14 7.18
N SER A 317 -2.28 28.05 6.42
CA SER A 317 -1.07 27.84 5.64
C SER A 317 -1.04 28.80 4.45
N VAL A 318 0.09 29.50 4.26
CA VAL A 318 0.38 30.28 3.05
C VAL A 318 0.88 29.37 1.91
N ALA A 319 0.94 28.05 2.13
CA ALA A 319 1.18 27.07 1.07
C ALA A 319 -0.12 26.77 0.31
N SER A 320 -0.10 26.99 -1.01
CA SER A 320 -1.13 26.50 -1.91
C SER A 320 -1.13 24.96 -1.94
N SER A 321 -2.21 24.36 -1.44
CA SER A 321 -2.75 23.05 -1.82
C SER A 321 -1.76 21.88 -1.96
N LEU A 322 -1.24 21.35 -0.86
CA LEU A 322 -0.68 19.98 -0.79
C LEU A 322 -1.01 19.29 0.55
N THR A 323 -2.19 18.69 0.63
CA THR A 323 -2.49 17.45 1.40
C THR A 323 -3.79 16.83 0.87
N SER A 324 -3.78 16.30 -0.35
CA SER A 324 -4.64 15.15 -0.65
C SER A 324 -4.17 13.97 0.20
N ALA A 325 -5.11 13.18 0.74
CA ALA A 325 -4.77 12.00 1.53
C ALA A 325 -4.41 10.84 0.59
N GLU A 326 -3.22 10.90 0.00
CA GLU A 326 -2.63 9.87 -0.86
C GLU A 326 -1.17 9.64 -0.44
N ASP A 327 -0.96 8.71 0.49
CA ASP A 327 0.20 7.80 0.51
C ASP A 327 0.01 6.69 1.54
N LEU A 328 0.63 5.52 1.30
CA LEU A 328 0.37 4.18 1.88
C LEU A 328 -0.98 3.58 1.45
N ASP A 329 -1.07 2.54 0.61
CA ASP A 329 -0.07 1.72 -0.12
C ASP A 329 -0.68 1.28 -1.47
N ILE A 330 0.13 0.96 -2.49
CA ILE A 330 -0.22 0.09 -3.65
C ILE A 330 1.05 -0.27 -4.46
N VAL A 331 1.10 -1.49 -5.02
CA VAL A 331 2.14 -1.95 -5.95
C VAL A 331 1.62 -2.00 -7.38
N ASP A 332 2.42 -1.48 -8.33
CA ASP A 332 2.31 -1.54 -9.79
C ASP A 332 0.88 -1.56 -10.40
N GLY A 333 0.24 -0.38 -10.54
CA GLY A 333 -0.80 -0.20 -11.58
C GLY A 333 -1.97 0.76 -11.32
N ARG A 334 -1.71 2.08 -11.44
CA ARG A 334 -2.67 3.17 -11.75
C ARG A 334 -4.13 3.12 -11.23
N SER A 335 -4.45 4.10 -10.38
CA SER A 335 -5.74 4.80 -10.46
C SER A 335 -5.77 5.75 -11.67
N ILE A 336 -6.90 5.86 -12.35
CA ILE A 336 -7.18 6.92 -13.35
C ILE A 336 -8.28 7.80 -12.77
N SER A 337 -7.97 9.09 -12.56
CA SER A 337 -8.95 10.12 -12.26
C SER A 337 -8.91 11.20 -13.34
N THR A 338 -10.08 11.50 -13.89
CA THR A 338 -10.34 12.66 -14.77
C THR A 338 -11.55 13.38 -14.21
N GLU A 339 -11.37 14.62 -13.76
CA GLU A 339 -12.47 15.55 -13.50
C GLU A 339 -12.12 16.89 -14.18
N PRO A 340 -13.10 17.65 -14.71
CA PRO A 340 -12.84 18.80 -15.57
C PRO A 340 -12.86 20.13 -14.81
N GLU A 341 -12.04 21.10 -15.25
CA GLU A 341 -12.15 22.48 -14.79
C GLU A 341 -13.27 23.24 -15.49
N GLU A 342 -14.10 23.97 -14.75
CA GLU A 342 -14.84 25.10 -15.31
C GLU A 342 -15.12 26.21 -14.28
N ARG A 343 -14.93 27.47 -14.72
CA ARG A 343 -15.30 28.76 -14.07
C ARG A 343 -14.55 29.12 -12.77
N GLN A 344 -13.84 30.25 -12.68
CA GLN A 344 -14.34 31.60 -13.04
C GLN A 344 -13.22 32.58 -13.48
N ARG A 345 -13.50 33.35 -14.54
CA ARG A 345 -13.02 34.74 -14.70
C ARG A 345 -14.12 35.58 -15.36
N GLU A 346 -14.75 36.45 -14.57
CA GLU A 346 -15.43 37.63 -15.08
C GLU A 346 -14.89 38.85 -14.34
N LEU A 347 -14.34 39.81 -15.10
CA LEU A 347 -14.78 41.21 -15.05
C LEU A 347 -14.05 42.06 -16.12
N GLN A 348 -14.84 42.87 -16.83
CA GLN A 348 -14.49 44.00 -17.73
C GLN A 348 -14.28 43.69 -19.24
N GLN A 349 -15.35 43.98 -20.01
CA GLN A 349 -15.45 44.86 -21.20
C GLN A 349 -14.19 45.02 -22.11
N ASP A 350 -14.27 45.00 -23.46
CA ASP A 350 -15.37 45.53 -24.30
C ASP A 350 -15.36 45.03 -25.78
N THR A 351 -16.51 45.16 -26.46
CA THR A 351 -16.73 45.24 -27.93
C THR A 351 -16.45 44.09 -28.95
N ALA A 352 -17.53 43.77 -29.70
CA ALA A 352 -17.63 43.39 -31.14
C ALA A 352 -17.34 41.94 -31.66
N HIS A 353 -18.39 41.33 -32.23
CA HIS A 353 -18.40 40.22 -33.20
C HIS A 353 -18.35 40.75 -34.66
N PRO A 354 -18.16 39.93 -35.74
CA PRO A 354 -18.23 38.45 -35.85
C PRO A 354 -16.90 37.82 -36.39
N GLU A 355 -16.75 36.58 -36.88
CA GLU A 355 -17.72 35.55 -37.34
C GLU A 355 -17.20 34.09 -37.19
N ILE A 356 -17.97 33.13 -37.72
CA ILE A 356 -17.97 31.66 -37.63
C ILE A 356 -16.89 30.96 -38.49
N ILE A 357 -16.19 29.95 -37.95
CA ILE A 357 -15.97 28.62 -38.58
C ILE A 357 -15.98 27.53 -37.49
N GLU A 358 -16.81 26.49 -37.65
CA GLU A 358 -16.85 25.31 -36.79
C GLU A 358 -15.82 24.23 -37.21
N GLY A 359 -15.29 23.48 -36.24
CA GLY A 359 -14.47 22.28 -36.48
C GLY A 359 -14.43 21.39 -35.23
N SER A 360 -14.88 20.14 -35.35
CA SER A 360 -15.18 19.24 -34.24
C SER A 360 -14.10 18.18 -33.97
N SER A 361 -13.99 17.72 -32.71
CA SER A 361 -14.06 16.29 -32.31
C SER A 361 -13.57 16.07 -30.87
N PHE A 362 -14.46 15.59 -29.99
CA PHE A 362 -14.09 15.09 -28.64
C PHE A 362 -15.17 14.11 -28.11
N GLU A 363 -15.47 13.03 -28.87
CA GLU A 363 -16.52 12.04 -28.50
C GLU A 363 -16.08 10.56 -28.51
N GLU A 364 -14.87 10.22 -28.94
CA GLU A 364 -14.49 8.80 -29.17
C GLU A 364 -13.96 8.05 -27.92
N SER A 365 -13.52 8.74 -26.86
CA SER A 365 -12.84 8.11 -25.72
C SER A 365 -13.77 7.30 -24.80
N GLU A 366 -14.95 7.83 -24.46
CA GLU A 366 -15.83 7.21 -23.45
C GLU A 366 -16.53 5.92 -23.91
N GLN A 367 -16.76 5.74 -25.22
CA GLN A 367 -17.52 4.58 -25.72
C GLN A 367 -16.73 3.26 -25.63
N SER A 368 -15.41 3.34 -25.47
CA SER A 368 -14.52 2.17 -25.38
C SER A 368 -14.63 1.44 -24.03
N VAL A 369 -14.74 2.21 -22.93
CA VAL A 369 -14.70 1.69 -21.55
C VAL A 369 -15.94 0.85 -21.20
N GLU A 370 -17.15 1.34 -21.54
CA GLU A 370 -18.39 0.61 -21.24
C GLU A 370 -18.52 -0.70 -22.05
N LYS A 371 -17.96 -0.72 -23.26
CA LYS A 371 -17.91 -1.92 -24.12
C LYS A 371 -17.01 -3.01 -23.53
N TYR A 372 -15.86 -2.62 -22.97
CA TYR A 372 -14.89 -3.53 -22.35
C TYR A 372 -15.46 -4.24 -21.09
N LEU A 373 -16.16 -3.49 -20.23
CA LEU A 373 -16.74 -4.02 -18.99
C LEU A 373 -17.87 -5.03 -19.25
N ARG A 374 -18.80 -4.72 -20.16
CA ARG A 374 -19.91 -5.64 -20.53
C ARG A 374 -19.43 -6.95 -21.15
N GLN A 375 -18.25 -6.96 -21.77
CA GLN A 375 -17.71 -8.15 -22.44
C GLN A 375 -16.96 -9.09 -21.48
N THR A 376 -16.52 -8.58 -20.33
CA THR A 376 -15.70 -9.33 -19.36
C THR A 376 -16.55 -10.06 -18.30
N LEU A 377 -17.71 -9.51 -17.92
CA LEU A 377 -18.56 -10.06 -16.85
C LEU A 377 -19.52 -11.18 -17.30
N LYS A 378 -19.64 -11.44 -18.60
CA LYS A 378 -20.66 -12.36 -19.15
C LYS A 378 -20.43 -13.87 -18.86
N PRO A 379 -19.19 -14.41 -18.75
CA PRO A 379 -18.98 -15.84 -18.49
C PRO A 379 -19.25 -16.29 -17.05
N CYS A 380 -19.27 -15.38 -16.06
CA CYS A 380 -19.28 -15.73 -14.64
C CYS A 380 -20.67 -15.96 -14.03
N LEU A 381 -21.74 -15.99 -14.85
CA LEU A 381 -23.13 -16.02 -14.39
C LEU A 381 -23.96 -17.23 -14.88
N GLU A 382 -23.35 -18.21 -15.57
CA GLU A 382 -24.06 -19.39 -16.06
C GLU A 382 -23.42 -20.72 -15.60
N LEU A 383 -23.98 -21.29 -14.53
CA LEU A 383 -24.03 -22.75 -14.31
C LEU A 383 -25.48 -23.15 -13.95
N PRO A 384 -25.90 -24.41 -14.24
CA PRO A 384 -27.29 -24.65 -14.61
C PRO A 384 -28.24 -24.89 -13.43
N SER A 385 -29.47 -24.43 -13.59
CA SER A 385 -30.58 -24.72 -12.69
C SER A 385 -30.91 -26.23 -12.66
N VAL A 386 -30.69 -26.90 -11.54
CA VAL A 386 -31.21 -28.26 -11.29
C VAL A 386 -32.60 -28.14 -10.65
N GLN A 387 -33.52 -28.98 -11.13
CA GLN A 387 -34.96 -28.85 -10.87
C GLN A 387 -35.40 -29.47 -9.53
N LEU A 388 -36.37 -28.78 -8.92
CA LEU A 388 -37.37 -29.24 -7.94
C LEU A 388 -37.51 -30.76 -7.72
N LEU A 389 -37.58 -31.15 -6.44
CA LEU A 389 -38.41 -32.26 -5.98
C LEU A 389 -39.06 -31.93 -4.63
N ASN A 390 -40.39 -31.76 -4.65
CA ASN A 390 -41.22 -31.63 -3.45
C ASN A 390 -41.51 -33.00 -2.83
N SER A 391 -41.54 -33.12 -1.50
CA SER A 391 -42.58 -33.89 -0.78
C SER A 391 -42.52 -33.72 0.74
N HIS A 392 -43.71 -33.69 1.37
CA HIS A 392 -43.92 -33.72 2.81
C HIS A 392 -43.98 -35.16 3.38
N ASN A 393 -43.78 -35.26 4.70
CA ASN A 393 -44.28 -36.28 5.65
C ASN A 393 -43.53 -37.61 5.87
N LEU A 394 -43.73 -38.11 7.11
CA LEU A 394 -43.43 -39.44 7.71
C LEU A 394 -42.10 -39.51 8.50
N THR A 395 -42.10 -39.23 9.81
CA THR A 395 -42.49 -40.08 10.98
C THR A 395 -41.37 -40.97 11.54
N HIS A 396 -41.12 -40.81 12.85
CA HIS A 396 -40.45 -41.71 13.81
C HIS A 396 -39.77 -42.99 13.30
N GLN A 397 -38.50 -43.16 13.68
CA GLN A 397 -38.08 -44.37 14.39
C GLN A 397 -36.95 -44.08 15.40
N HIS A 398 -37.12 -44.57 16.64
CA HIS A 398 -36.11 -44.57 17.69
C HIS A 398 -35.11 -45.71 17.48
N ASN A 399 -33.84 -45.50 17.82
CA ASN A 399 -33.20 -46.36 18.82
C ASN A 399 -32.06 -45.59 19.54
N PRO A 400 -31.83 -45.79 20.85
CA PRO A 400 -30.91 -44.98 21.65
C PRO A 400 -29.52 -45.62 21.79
N ASN A 401 -28.51 -44.83 22.20
CA ASN A 401 -27.44 -45.23 23.12
C ASN A 401 -26.41 -44.09 23.36
N THR A 402 -26.66 -43.23 24.35
CA THR A 402 -25.71 -42.86 25.43
C THR A 402 -26.39 -41.95 26.47
N PRO A 403 -25.97 -41.97 27.74
CA PRO A 403 -26.70 -41.32 28.83
C PRO A 403 -26.31 -39.85 29.07
N THR A 404 -27.32 -39.03 29.29
CA THR A 404 -27.24 -37.66 29.85
C THR A 404 -26.90 -37.71 31.34
N ILE A 405 -26.07 -36.77 31.83
CA ILE A 405 -26.29 -36.12 33.13
C ILE A 405 -26.08 -34.61 32.95
N GLU A 406 -27.07 -33.85 33.40
CA GLU A 406 -27.15 -32.40 33.29
C GLU A 406 -26.39 -31.71 34.45
N ILE A 407 -25.91 -30.49 34.23
CA ILE A 407 -25.53 -29.58 35.33
C ILE A 407 -26.52 -28.41 35.32
N THR A 408 -27.39 -28.39 36.32
CA THR A 408 -28.28 -27.26 36.58
C THR A 408 -27.53 -26.09 37.21
N THR A 409 -27.86 -24.89 36.76
CA THR A 409 -27.38 -23.63 37.31
C THR A 409 -27.90 -23.39 38.73
N ASN A 410 -27.10 -22.75 39.58
CA ASN A 410 -27.65 -21.86 40.61
C ASN A 410 -26.65 -20.78 41.04
N MET A 411 -27.16 -19.56 41.23
CA MET A 411 -26.41 -18.41 41.72
C MET A 411 -26.16 -18.50 43.22
N SER A 412 -25.08 -17.89 43.72
CA SER A 412 -25.15 -16.87 44.78
C SER A 412 -23.78 -16.24 45.10
N SER A 413 -23.83 -15.17 45.90
CA SER A 413 -22.86 -14.09 46.05
C SER A 413 -21.90 -14.21 47.25
N CYS A 414 -20.90 -13.31 47.26
CA CYS A 414 -20.25 -12.67 48.42
C CYS A 414 -18.99 -13.28 49.08
N SER A 415 -17.86 -12.61 48.79
CA SER A 415 -16.98 -11.88 49.72
C SER A 415 -16.02 -12.56 50.73
N THR A 416 -14.81 -11.97 50.79
CA THR A 416 -13.88 -11.79 51.94
C THR A 416 -12.98 -12.93 52.45
N SER A 417 -11.73 -12.95 51.96
CA SER A 417 -10.46 -12.67 52.68
C SER A 417 -10.03 -13.45 53.95
N ILE A 418 -8.75 -13.92 53.97
CA ILE A 418 -7.65 -13.63 54.96
C ILE A 418 -6.59 -14.75 55.08
N SER A 419 -5.31 -14.36 55.28
CA SER A 419 -4.13 -15.12 55.79
C SER A 419 -3.47 -16.16 54.84
N LYS A 420 -2.14 -16.21 54.56
CA LYS A 420 -0.88 -16.14 55.38
C LYS A 420 -0.82 -17.27 56.41
N GLN A 421 0.13 -18.21 56.48
CA GLN A 421 1.58 -18.29 56.17
C GLN A 421 2.01 -19.80 56.37
N PRO A 422 3.29 -20.25 56.33
CA PRO A 422 4.46 -19.90 55.49
C PRO A 422 5.33 -21.12 55.04
N VAL A 423 6.43 -20.84 54.30
CA VAL A 423 7.72 -21.57 54.14
C VAL A 423 7.74 -23.08 53.82
N ASP A 424 8.36 -23.44 52.68
CA ASP A 424 9.54 -24.33 52.70
C ASP A 424 10.53 -23.92 51.58
N GLU A 425 11.82 -23.84 51.91
CA GLU A 425 12.90 -23.34 51.06
C GLU A 425 13.59 -24.46 50.27
N ILE A 426 13.91 -24.24 49.00
CA ILE A 426 14.96 -24.98 48.30
C ILE A 426 15.90 -23.98 47.65
N MET A 427 17.11 -23.86 48.22
CA MET A 427 18.20 -23.05 47.69
C MET A 427 18.92 -23.80 46.56
N VAL A 428 19.30 -23.09 45.50
CA VAL A 428 20.29 -23.56 44.51
C VAL A 428 21.33 -22.45 44.31
N GLU A 429 22.60 -22.80 44.43
CA GLU A 429 23.73 -21.86 44.40
C GLU A 429 24.02 -21.31 42.99
N PRO A 430 24.59 -20.08 42.87
CA PRO A 430 24.95 -19.50 41.59
C PRO A 430 26.26 -20.08 41.05
N PRO A 431 26.34 -20.50 39.76
CA PRO A 431 27.59 -20.93 39.16
C PRO A 431 28.56 -19.75 38.94
N ALA A 432 29.85 -20.00 39.16
CA ALA A 432 30.90 -18.98 39.15
C ALA A 432 31.21 -18.41 37.75
N ALA A 433 31.65 -17.15 37.72
CA ALA A 433 32.03 -16.45 36.50
C ALA A 433 33.25 -17.08 35.79
N GLN A 434 33.17 -17.23 34.46
CA GLN A 434 34.31 -17.48 33.58
C GLN A 434 34.47 -16.31 32.59
N PRO A 435 35.71 -15.95 32.19
CA PRO A 435 35.95 -14.83 31.28
C PRO A 435 35.45 -15.12 29.85
N PRO A 436 35.16 -14.07 29.06
CA PRO A 436 34.59 -14.21 27.73
C PRO A 436 35.53 -14.92 26.77
N ARG A 437 34.97 -15.81 25.95
CA ARG A 437 35.67 -16.42 24.80
C ARG A 437 35.61 -15.46 23.62
N PRO A 438 36.72 -15.23 22.90
CA PRO A 438 36.70 -14.44 21.68
C PRO A 438 36.27 -15.34 20.51
N ASP A 439 35.07 -15.10 19.97
CA ASP A 439 34.72 -15.39 18.57
C ASP A 439 33.40 -14.70 18.25
N ASP A 440 33.48 -13.39 18.07
CA ASP A 440 32.42 -12.57 17.47
C ASP A 440 33.10 -11.47 16.62
N THR A 441 33.83 -11.92 15.59
CA THR A 441 34.48 -11.05 14.60
C THR A 441 34.29 -11.60 13.19
N LEU A 442 33.65 -10.80 12.36
CA LEU A 442 33.53 -10.97 10.91
C LEU A 442 34.91 -11.17 10.25
N SER A 443 35.16 -12.35 9.66
CA SER A 443 35.93 -12.52 8.40
C SER A 443 36.21 -14.00 8.12
N VAL A 444 35.45 -14.62 7.19
CA VAL A 444 35.88 -15.87 6.57
C VAL A 444 36.66 -15.54 5.30
N HIS A 445 37.92 -15.14 5.47
CA HIS A 445 38.91 -15.25 4.39
C HIS A 445 39.40 -16.69 4.37
N SER A 446 38.95 -17.48 3.39
CA SER A 446 39.50 -18.80 3.12
C SER A 446 40.84 -18.66 2.38
N ASP A 447 41.94 -18.60 3.14
CA ASP A 447 43.30 -18.71 2.61
C ASP A 447 43.50 -20.07 1.91
N HIS A 448 43.38 -20.09 0.59
CA HIS A 448 43.76 -21.24 -0.21
C HIS A 448 45.29 -21.42 -0.21
N SER A 449 45.73 -22.49 0.44
CA SER A 449 47.15 -22.83 0.57
C SER A 449 47.76 -23.19 -0.79
N LEU A 450 48.84 -22.50 -1.18
CA LEU A 450 49.59 -22.78 -2.40
C LEU A 450 50.37 -24.10 -2.27
N HIS A 451 49.91 -25.15 -2.96
CA HIS A 451 50.74 -26.29 -3.33
C HIS A 451 51.04 -26.25 -4.84
N PRO A 452 52.31 -26.10 -5.27
CA PRO A 452 52.68 -26.07 -6.68
C PRO A 452 52.88 -27.50 -7.21
N GLY A 453 52.04 -27.95 -8.16
CA GLY A 453 52.32 -29.20 -8.87
C GLY A 453 51.15 -29.97 -9.49
N SER A 454 50.47 -29.39 -10.48
CA SER A 454 49.99 -30.15 -11.65
C SER A 454 49.73 -29.20 -12.82
N MET A 455 49.95 -29.67 -14.05
CA MET A 455 49.91 -28.85 -15.26
C MET A 455 48.48 -28.64 -15.80
N ASP A 456 48.34 -27.55 -16.55
CA ASP A 456 47.21 -27.14 -17.40
C ASP A 456 46.06 -28.16 -17.58
N ALA A 457 44.98 -27.93 -16.83
CA ALA A 457 43.63 -28.16 -17.29
C ALA A 457 42.86 -26.85 -17.15
N SER A 458 42.61 -26.17 -18.28
CA SER A 458 41.85 -24.93 -18.33
C SER A 458 40.48 -25.15 -17.70
N HIS A 459 40.27 -24.65 -16.48
CA HIS A 459 38.96 -24.62 -15.85
C HIS A 459 38.09 -23.66 -16.65
N ALA A 460 37.33 -24.21 -17.61
CA ALA A 460 36.27 -23.48 -18.27
C ALA A 460 35.29 -23.04 -17.18
N LYS A 461 35.22 -21.72 -16.90
CA LYS A 461 34.23 -21.18 -15.98
C LYS A 461 32.85 -21.61 -16.48
N ASN A 462 32.04 -22.16 -15.58
CA ASN A 462 30.67 -22.54 -15.88
C ASN A 462 29.89 -21.36 -16.48
N ARG A 463 28.99 -21.66 -17.41
CA ARG A 463 28.16 -20.65 -18.08
C ARG A 463 27.17 -20.05 -17.08
N LYS A 464 27.01 -18.73 -17.08
CA LYS A 464 26.14 -18.00 -16.16
C LYS A 464 25.12 -17.09 -16.86
N ILE A 465 23.96 -16.94 -16.25
CA ILE A 465 22.94 -15.94 -16.57
C ILE A 465 22.79 -15.04 -15.35
N TYR A 466 22.93 -13.74 -15.57
CA TYR A 466 22.73 -12.69 -14.58
C TYR A 466 21.40 -12.00 -14.87
N ILE A 467 20.42 -12.13 -13.98
CA ILE A 467 19.08 -11.58 -14.16
C ILE A 467 18.88 -10.42 -13.19
N MET A 468 18.69 -9.22 -13.71
CA MET A 468 18.70 -7.97 -12.95
C MET A 468 17.39 -7.20 -13.08
N ARG A 469 16.82 -6.76 -11.95
CA ARG A 469 15.68 -5.83 -11.93
C ARG A 469 16.14 -4.42 -12.31
N HIS A 470 15.30 -3.66 -13.01
CA HIS A 470 15.53 -2.23 -13.19
C HIS A 470 15.69 -1.44 -11.87
N GLY A 471 16.30 -0.25 -11.95
CA GLY A 471 16.44 0.68 -10.83
C GLY A 471 15.15 1.39 -10.41
N GLU A 472 15.27 2.29 -9.43
CA GLU A 472 14.22 3.18 -8.94
C GLU A 472 13.60 4.05 -10.06
N ARG A 473 12.27 4.17 -10.10
CA ARG A 473 11.50 4.84 -11.16
C ARG A 473 10.91 6.18 -10.71
N VAL A 474 10.84 7.15 -11.62
CA VAL A 474 10.29 8.50 -11.34
C VAL A 474 8.82 8.45 -10.91
N ASP A 475 7.99 7.63 -11.55
CA ASP A 475 6.56 7.50 -11.24
C ASP A 475 6.29 6.89 -9.85
N PHE A 476 7.20 6.06 -9.33
CA PHE A 476 7.09 5.53 -7.96
C PHE A 476 7.64 6.48 -6.91
N THR A 477 8.68 7.25 -7.23
CA THR A 477 9.30 8.21 -6.29
C THR A 477 8.52 9.52 -6.19
N PHE A 478 7.77 9.91 -7.23
CA PHE A 478 7.11 11.21 -7.33
C PHE A 478 5.62 11.17 -7.71
N GLY A 479 5.03 9.97 -7.82
CA GLY A 479 3.62 9.81 -8.17
C GLY A 479 3.26 10.40 -9.54
N THR A 480 2.23 11.25 -9.59
CA THR A 480 1.72 11.91 -10.80
C THR A 480 2.67 13.02 -11.29
N TRP A 481 3.85 12.62 -11.78
CA TRP A 481 4.95 13.51 -12.09
C TRP A 481 4.80 14.29 -13.41
N ILE A 482 3.99 13.81 -14.36
CA ILE A 482 3.88 14.43 -15.70
C ILE A 482 3.33 15.86 -15.64
N PRO A 483 2.16 16.15 -15.06
CA PRO A 483 1.65 17.52 -14.95
C PRO A 483 2.56 18.45 -14.14
N TYR A 484 3.41 17.87 -13.27
CA TYR A 484 4.35 18.61 -12.45
C TYR A 484 5.66 18.96 -13.20
N CYS A 485 6.07 18.12 -14.16
CA CYS A 485 7.37 18.21 -14.82
C CYS A 485 7.31 18.62 -16.29
N PHE A 486 6.14 18.84 -16.87
CA PHE A 486 5.97 19.34 -18.24
C PHE A 486 5.23 20.69 -18.23
N ASP A 487 5.62 21.61 -19.11
CA ASP A 487 4.86 22.85 -19.33
C ASP A 487 3.70 22.66 -20.32
N GLU A 488 2.90 23.72 -20.53
CA GLU A 488 1.79 23.79 -21.49
C GLU A 488 2.19 23.50 -22.95
N PHE A 489 3.49 23.54 -23.26
CA PHE A 489 4.05 23.25 -24.58
C PHE A 489 4.68 21.85 -24.67
N GLY A 490 4.57 21.04 -23.62
CA GLY A 490 5.14 19.69 -23.56
C GLY A 490 6.66 19.65 -23.34
N ASN A 491 7.28 20.73 -22.88
CA ASN A 491 8.72 20.73 -22.53
C ASN A 491 8.96 20.20 -21.13
N TYR A 492 9.90 19.26 -21.01
CA TYR A 492 10.30 18.73 -19.71
C TYR A 492 11.14 19.73 -18.89
N MET A 493 10.74 19.96 -17.65
CA MET A 493 11.45 20.71 -16.61
C MET A 493 11.70 19.84 -15.39
N ARG A 494 12.97 19.61 -15.06
CA ARG A 494 13.36 18.92 -13.82
C ARG A 494 12.96 19.74 -12.59
N LYS A 495 12.10 19.18 -11.72
CA LYS A 495 11.66 19.81 -10.46
C LYS A 495 12.38 19.33 -9.20
N ASP A 496 12.96 18.13 -9.23
CA ASP A 496 13.71 17.54 -8.12
C ASP A 496 15.09 17.05 -8.59
N LEU A 497 16.11 17.06 -7.74
CA LEU A 497 17.46 16.62 -8.10
C LEU A 497 17.57 15.10 -8.32
N ASN A 498 16.65 14.29 -7.81
CA ASN A 498 16.56 12.86 -8.11
C ASN A 498 15.81 12.58 -9.43
N MET A 499 15.21 13.57 -10.09
CA MET A 499 14.66 13.39 -11.44
C MET A 499 15.73 13.54 -12.55
N PRO A 500 15.57 12.90 -13.72
CA PRO A 500 16.48 13.05 -14.86
C PRO A 500 16.76 14.52 -15.23
N LYS A 501 17.98 14.82 -15.66
CA LYS A 501 18.32 16.20 -16.10
C LYS A 501 17.57 16.62 -17.37
N ALA A 502 17.28 15.65 -18.25
CA ALA A 502 16.50 15.80 -19.46
C ALA A 502 15.88 14.44 -19.81
N LEU A 503 14.83 14.46 -20.63
CA LEU A 503 14.25 13.27 -21.26
C LEU A 503 14.60 13.25 -22.75
N PRO A 504 14.69 12.08 -23.38
CA PRO A 504 14.94 11.99 -24.81
C PRO A 504 13.71 12.48 -25.58
N ARG A 505 13.91 12.81 -26.86
CA ARG A 505 12.78 13.04 -27.76
C ARG A 505 12.03 11.73 -27.97
N ARG A 506 10.71 11.85 -27.99
CA ARG A 506 9.75 10.77 -28.16
C ARG A 506 8.59 11.27 -29.00
N LYS A 507 8.09 10.44 -29.91
CA LYS A 507 6.95 10.79 -30.76
C LYS A 507 5.71 11.26 -29.98
N ASN A 508 5.35 10.53 -28.92
CA ASN A 508 4.20 10.84 -28.07
C ASN A 508 4.71 11.35 -26.71
N SER A 509 5.00 12.65 -26.63
CA SER A 509 5.43 13.32 -25.40
C SER A 509 4.47 14.48 -25.09
N PRO A 510 3.94 14.59 -23.86
CA PRO A 510 4.33 13.82 -22.67
C PRO A 510 3.67 12.43 -22.50
N GLU A 511 2.58 12.12 -23.21
CA GLU A 511 1.65 11.02 -22.84
C GLU A 511 2.29 9.63 -22.80
N GLY A 512 3.28 9.36 -23.66
CA GLY A 512 3.98 8.07 -23.68
C GLY A 512 4.71 7.79 -22.36
N TRP A 513 5.23 8.81 -21.70
CA TRP A 513 5.94 8.69 -20.42
C TRP A 513 5.07 8.13 -19.29
N GLN A 514 3.75 8.25 -19.42
CA GLN A 514 2.77 7.85 -18.43
C GLN A 514 2.79 6.32 -18.22
N ASN A 515 3.11 5.53 -19.25
CA ASN A 515 3.18 4.05 -19.20
C ASN A 515 4.61 3.49 -19.34
N ASP A 516 5.59 4.33 -19.68
CA ASP A 516 6.99 3.94 -19.85
C ASP A 516 7.92 4.95 -19.18
N SER A 517 7.79 5.02 -17.86
CA SER A 517 8.46 5.96 -16.96
C SER A 517 9.98 5.76 -16.91
N PRO A 518 10.78 6.84 -16.82
CA PRO A 518 12.23 6.77 -16.66
C PRO A 518 12.67 6.38 -15.23
N LEU A 519 13.95 6.02 -15.10
CA LEU A 519 14.63 5.93 -13.82
C LEU A 519 14.82 7.31 -13.17
N THR A 520 14.93 7.32 -11.84
CA THR A 520 15.48 8.43 -11.08
C THR A 520 17.02 8.45 -11.19
N ASN A 521 17.68 9.53 -10.75
CA ASN A 521 19.14 9.60 -10.71
C ASN A 521 19.73 8.61 -9.68
N VAL A 522 19.01 8.35 -8.58
CA VAL A 522 19.29 7.24 -7.65
C VAL A 522 19.14 5.90 -8.35
N GLY A 523 18.09 5.70 -9.15
CA GLY A 523 17.89 4.48 -9.95
C GLY A 523 19.01 4.21 -10.96
N VAL A 524 19.52 5.26 -11.61
CA VAL A 524 20.72 5.18 -12.46
C VAL A 524 21.96 4.83 -11.63
N TYR A 525 22.15 5.47 -10.47
CA TYR A 525 23.29 5.21 -9.58
C TYR A 525 23.29 3.78 -9.00
N GLN A 526 22.13 3.26 -8.57
CA GLN A 526 21.94 1.87 -8.15
C GLN A 526 22.45 0.89 -9.23
N ALA A 527 22.03 1.11 -10.48
CA ALA A 527 22.41 0.27 -11.61
C ALA A 527 23.91 0.34 -11.91
N ASN A 528 24.50 1.55 -11.83
CA ASN A 528 25.93 1.74 -11.99
C ASN A 528 26.75 1.03 -10.89
N LEU A 529 26.29 1.10 -9.64
CA LEU A 529 26.95 0.49 -8.48
C LEU A 529 27.00 -1.04 -8.60
N ILE A 530 25.90 -1.69 -9.02
CA ILE A 530 25.91 -3.13 -9.34
C ILE A 530 26.90 -3.44 -10.47
N GLY A 531 26.95 -2.60 -11.52
CA GLY A 531 27.93 -2.75 -12.60
C GLY A 531 29.39 -2.65 -12.11
N GLN A 532 29.69 -1.74 -11.19
CA GLN A 532 31.01 -1.62 -10.57
C GLN A 532 31.34 -2.87 -9.72
N ALA A 533 30.40 -3.34 -8.90
CA ALA A 533 30.60 -4.52 -8.06
C ALA A 533 30.82 -5.81 -8.89
N LEU A 534 30.13 -5.96 -10.03
CA LEU A 534 30.38 -7.05 -10.98
C LEU A 534 31.76 -6.96 -11.65
N LEU A 535 32.26 -5.74 -11.92
CA LEU A 535 33.62 -5.54 -12.42
C LEU A 535 34.68 -5.90 -11.38
N GLU A 536 34.47 -5.51 -10.13
CA GLU A 536 35.34 -5.85 -9.00
C GLU A 536 35.39 -7.37 -8.75
N ALA A 537 34.24 -8.04 -8.89
CA ALA A 537 34.11 -9.50 -8.90
C ALA A 537 34.68 -10.19 -10.18
N GLN A 538 35.22 -9.42 -11.13
CA GLN A 538 35.79 -9.91 -12.40
C GLN A 538 34.80 -10.75 -13.23
N VAL A 539 33.51 -10.38 -13.19
CA VAL A 539 32.46 -11.01 -13.99
C VAL A 539 32.64 -10.66 -15.46
N GLN A 540 32.69 -11.70 -16.30
CA GLN A 540 32.64 -11.58 -17.75
C GLN A 540 31.17 -11.65 -18.21
N ILE A 541 30.76 -10.69 -19.04
CA ILE A 541 29.47 -10.67 -19.74
C ILE A 541 29.76 -10.69 -21.25
N ASP A 542 29.21 -11.66 -21.96
CA ASP A 542 29.42 -11.82 -23.41
C ASP A 542 28.21 -11.31 -24.21
N HIS A 543 27.02 -11.45 -23.64
CA HIS A 543 25.75 -11.04 -24.26
C HIS A 543 24.86 -10.27 -23.31
N VAL A 544 24.09 -9.32 -23.85
CA VAL A 544 23.24 -8.42 -23.08
C VAL A 544 21.86 -8.34 -23.73
N TYR A 545 20.83 -8.69 -22.96
CA TYR A 545 19.43 -8.64 -23.35
C TYR A 545 18.65 -7.76 -22.37
N CYS A 546 17.67 -7.03 -22.87
CA CYS A 546 16.92 -6.08 -22.07
C CYS A 546 15.45 -6.02 -22.47
N SER A 547 14.56 -5.90 -21.47
CA SER A 547 13.17 -5.51 -21.69
C SER A 547 13.08 -4.17 -22.41
N PRO A 548 12.11 -3.97 -23.33
CA PRO A 548 11.97 -2.74 -24.12
C PRO A 548 11.55 -1.51 -23.31
N SER A 549 11.09 -1.69 -22.07
CA SER A 549 10.71 -0.55 -21.22
C SER A 549 11.91 0.34 -20.89
N TYR A 550 11.71 1.66 -20.94
CA TYR A 550 12.80 2.63 -20.89
C TYR A 550 13.65 2.52 -19.61
N ARG A 551 13.00 2.30 -18.46
CA ARG A 551 13.66 2.02 -17.17
C ARG A 551 14.66 0.85 -17.23
N CYS A 552 14.37 -0.21 -17.98
CA CYS A 552 15.26 -1.34 -18.14
C CYS A 552 16.45 -0.97 -19.04
N ILE A 553 16.22 -0.28 -20.17
CA ILE A 553 17.28 0.21 -21.06
C ILE A 553 18.26 1.13 -20.32
N GLN A 554 17.75 2.04 -19.50
CA GLN A 554 18.56 2.92 -18.65
C GLN A 554 19.37 2.13 -17.61
N THR A 555 18.74 1.16 -16.92
CA THR A 555 19.42 0.28 -15.96
C THR A 555 20.56 -0.49 -16.64
N CYS A 556 20.26 -1.11 -17.78
CA CYS A 556 21.20 -1.90 -18.56
C CYS A 556 22.39 -1.07 -19.03
N THR A 557 22.13 0.15 -19.50
CA THR A 557 23.20 1.06 -19.94
C THR A 557 24.11 1.44 -18.79
N SER A 558 23.56 1.81 -17.63
CA SER A 558 24.39 2.24 -16.51
C SER A 558 25.11 1.09 -15.79
N ALA A 559 24.54 -0.12 -15.78
CA ALA A 559 25.25 -1.33 -15.37
C ALA A 559 26.45 -1.63 -16.29
N LEU A 560 26.30 -1.48 -17.62
CA LEU A 560 27.40 -1.61 -18.57
C LEU A 560 28.47 -0.52 -18.42
N GLU A 561 28.09 0.69 -18.00
CA GLU A 561 29.04 1.77 -17.64
C GLU A 561 29.86 1.39 -16.41
N GLY A 562 29.22 0.90 -15.34
CA GLY A 562 29.91 0.39 -14.15
C GLY A 562 30.87 -0.76 -14.47
N LEU A 563 30.43 -1.68 -15.33
CA LEU A 563 31.23 -2.79 -15.86
C LEU A 563 32.38 -2.36 -16.80
N LYS A 564 32.47 -1.08 -17.19
CA LYS A 564 33.41 -0.57 -18.22
C LYS A 564 33.28 -1.33 -19.56
N LEU A 565 32.03 -1.66 -19.91
CA LEU A 565 31.62 -2.35 -21.14
C LEU A 565 30.84 -1.45 -22.11
N THR A 566 30.66 -0.16 -21.81
CA THR A 566 30.07 0.84 -22.70
C THR A 566 30.68 0.78 -24.11
N GLY A 567 29.82 0.66 -25.12
CA GLY A 567 30.23 0.56 -26.54
C GLY A 567 30.82 -0.79 -26.96
N LYS A 568 31.16 -1.70 -26.04
CA LYS A 568 31.64 -3.06 -26.38
C LYS A 568 30.51 -4.02 -26.71
N HIS A 569 29.39 -3.93 -25.98
CA HIS A 569 28.19 -4.72 -26.24
C HIS A 569 27.05 -3.78 -26.64
N LYS A 570 26.33 -4.15 -27.71
CA LYS A 570 25.03 -3.56 -28.04
C LYS A 570 23.95 -4.24 -27.21
N ILE A 571 22.96 -3.48 -26.75
CA ILE A 571 21.82 -3.97 -25.97
C ILE A 571 20.79 -4.59 -26.92
N LYS A 572 20.57 -5.90 -26.80
CA LYS A 572 19.55 -6.62 -27.57
C LYS A 572 18.19 -6.42 -26.90
N VAL A 573 17.31 -5.65 -27.54
CA VAL A 573 15.99 -5.33 -26.99
C VAL A 573 15.04 -6.49 -27.29
N GLU A 574 14.60 -7.19 -26.24
CA GLU A 574 13.80 -8.40 -26.31
C GLU A 574 12.42 -8.18 -25.65
N PRO A 575 11.35 -7.98 -26.44
CA PRO A 575 9.99 -7.84 -25.92
C PRO A 575 9.53 -9.06 -25.12
N GLY A 576 10.01 -10.27 -25.44
CA GLY A 576 9.74 -11.48 -24.67
C GLY A 576 10.05 -11.39 -23.16
N LEU A 577 10.93 -10.46 -22.75
CA LEU A 577 11.29 -10.16 -21.36
C LEU A 577 10.42 -9.08 -20.68
N PHE A 578 9.43 -8.52 -21.38
CA PHE A 578 8.52 -7.54 -20.79
C PHE A 578 7.60 -8.19 -19.72
N GLU A 579 7.07 -7.35 -18.83
CA GLU A 579 6.20 -7.76 -17.72
C GLU A 579 4.97 -8.58 -18.11
N TRP A 580 4.30 -9.14 -17.10
CA TRP A 580 3.04 -9.85 -17.26
C TRP A 580 1.98 -8.96 -17.94
N MET A 581 1.51 -9.37 -19.12
CA MET A 581 0.61 -8.55 -19.95
C MET A 581 -0.77 -8.33 -19.32
N ALA A 582 -1.17 -9.13 -18.32
CA ALA A 582 -2.39 -8.91 -17.56
C ALA A 582 -2.39 -7.57 -16.78
N TRP A 583 -1.22 -6.98 -16.50
CA TRP A 583 -1.08 -5.64 -15.92
C TRP A 583 -1.19 -4.51 -16.96
N TYR A 584 -1.26 -4.86 -18.25
CA TYR A 584 -1.27 -3.93 -19.38
C TYR A 584 -2.50 -4.15 -20.29
N PRO A 585 -3.73 -4.01 -19.77
CA PRO A 585 -4.97 -4.30 -20.51
C PRO A 585 -5.19 -3.39 -21.73
N SER A 586 -4.53 -2.23 -21.78
CA SER A 586 -4.60 -1.27 -22.89
C SER A 586 -3.65 -1.60 -24.05
N GLY A 587 -2.85 -2.66 -23.96
CA GLY A 587 -1.78 -2.97 -24.92
C GLY A 587 -0.39 -2.79 -24.33
N VAL A 588 0.64 -3.17 -25.12
CA VAL A 588 2.03 -2.85 -24.78
C VAL A 588 2.22 -1.32 -24.65
N PRO A 589 3.07 -0.83 -23.73
CA PRO A 589 3.42 0.59 -23.68
C PRO A 589 4.03 1.08 -25.00
N ASP A 590 3.96 2.39 -25.21
CA ASP A 590 4.51 3.12 -26.36
C ASP A 590 6.07 3.19 -26.31
N TRP A 591 6.77 2.08 -26.13
CA TRP A 591 8.22 2.06 -25.93
C TRP A 591 8.97 2.87 -27.00
N LEU A 592 10.04 3.56 -26.59
CA LEU A 592 10.93 4.23 -27.54
C LEU A 592 11.39 3.24 -28.61
N THR A 593 11.23 3.63 -29.87
CA THR A 593 11.72 2.84 -30.99
C THR A 593 13.25 2.71 -30.94
N LYS A 594 13.80 1.67 -31.57
CA LYS A 594 15.27 1.49 -31.66
C LYS A 594 15.98 2.75 -32.18
N ASN A 595 15.35 3.51 -33.09
CA ASN A 595 15.88 4.75 -33.63
C ASN A 595 15.87 5.91 -32.62
N GLU A 596 14.77 6.09 -31.87
CA GLU A 596 14.70 7.09 -30.80
C GLU A 596 15.70 6.77 -29.67
N LEU A 597 15.91 5.49 -29.37
CA LEU A 597 16.95 5.04 -28.42
C LEU A 597 18.36 5.38 -28.92
N VAL A 598 18.66 5.21 -30.21
CA VAL A 598 19.96 5.63 -30.79
C VAL A 598 20.11 7.16 -30.83
N GLU A 599 19.06 7.94 -31.14
CA GLU A 599 19.09 9.41 -31.05
C GLU A 599 19.35 9.87 -29.61
N ALA A 600 18.77 9.15 -28.64
CA ALA A 600 19.02 9.32 -27.21
C ALA A 600 20.38 8.76 -26.72
N LYS A 601 21.22 8.25 -27.63
CA LYS A 601 22.59 7.73 -27.40
C LYS A 601 22.67 6.40 -26.63
N TYR A 602 21.58 5.63 -26.59
CA TYR A 602 21.61 4.26 -26.09
C TYR A 602 22.19 3.31 -27.15
N ASN A 603 23.17 2.49 -26.76
CA ASN A 603 23.87 1.56 -27.65
C ASN A 603 23.03 0.28 -27.89
N VAL A 604 21.88 0.40 -28.54
CA VAL A 604 20.98 -0.72 -28.84
C VAL A 604 21.36 -1.46 -30.12
N ASP A 605 21.03 -2.75 -30.20
CA ASP A 605 21.29 -3.54 -31.39
C ASP A 605 20.14 -3.42 -32.40
N LEU A 606 20.39 -2.68 -33.48
CA LEU A 606 19.45 -2.50 -34.58
C LEU A 606 19.20 -3.82 -35.32
N ASP A 607 20.26 -4.62 -35.48
CA ASP A 607 20.30 -5.85 -36.27
C ASP A 607 19.73 -7.06 -35.52
N TYR A 608 19.47 -6.92 -34.20
CA TYR A 608 18.86 -7.98 -33.40
C TYR A 608 17.38 -8.19 -33.75
N GLU A 609 17.06 -9.38 -34.25
CA GLU A 609 15.69 -9.90 -34.38
C GLU A 609 15.27 -10.55 -33.05
N PRO A 610 14.20 -10.07 -32.39
CA PRO A 610 13.78 -10.65 -31.11
C PRO A 610 13.25 -12.07 -31.23
N VAL A 611 13.51 -12.88 -30.21
CA VAL A 611 12.94 -14.22 -30.04
C VAL A 611 11.41 -14.14 -29.97
N GLN A 612 10.87 -13.15 -29.25
CA GLN A 612 9.45 -12.86 -29.26
C GLN A 612 9.18 -11.39 -29.62
N PRO A 613 8.67 -11.10 -30.84
CA PRO A 613 8.37 -9.73 -31.26
C PRO A 613 7.20 -9.12 -30.47
N SER A 614 7.13 -7.79 -30.46
CA SER A 614 6.09 -7.02 -29.73
C SER A 614 4.67 -7.25 -30.25
N SER A 615 4.52 -7.70 -31.49
CA SER A 615 3.24 -8.18 -32.06
C SER A 615 2.62 -9.29 -31.20
N ASP A 616 3.45 -10.21 -30.71
CA ASP A 616 2.98 -11.45 -30.09
C ASP A 616 2.52 -11.20 -28.66
N LEU A 617 3.16 -10.24 -27.96
CA LEU A 617 2.68 -9.72 -26.68
C LEU A 617 1.31 -9.05 -26.80
N THR A 618 1.05 -8.37 -27.93
CA THR A 618 -0.22 -7.70 -28.19
C THR A 618 -1.38 -8.70 -28.39
N VAL A 619 -1.07 -9.95 -28.75
CA VAL A 619 -2.05 -11.06 -28.76
C VAL A 619 -2.21 -11.70 -27.37
N ARG A 620 -1.20 -11.57 -26.49
CA ARG A 620 -1.14 -12.16 -25.14
C ARG A 620 -1.68 -11.27 -23.99
N LEU A 621 -2.54 -10.28 -24.28
CA LEU A 621 -3.13 -9.36 -23.27
C LEU A 621 -3.93 -10.04 -22.14
N LYS A 622 -4.22 -11.34 -22.26
CA LYS A 622 -4.91 -12.16 -21.25
C LYS A 622 -4.11 -13.41 -20.90
N GLU A 623 -2.78 -13.39 -21.03
CA GLU A 623 -1.94 -14.53 -20.64
C GLU A 623 -2.12 -14.85 -19.16
N SER A 624 -2.26 -16.14 -18.83
CA SER A 624 -2.26 -16.58 -17.42
C SER A 624 -0.87 -16.44 -16.80
N THR A 625 -0.77 -16.63 -15.48
CA THR A 625 0.53 -16.63 -14.80
C THR A 625 1.43 -17.74 -15.36
N GLU A 626 0.88 -18.91 -15.62
CA GLU A 626 1.59 -20.06 -16.20
C GLU A 626 2.09 -19.73 -17.61
N GLN A 627 1.27 -19.10 -18.45
CA GLN A 627 1.66 -18.67 -19.80
C GLN A 627 2.73 -17.57 -19.82
N PHE A 628 2.76 -16.72 -18.79
CA PHE A 628 3.81 -15.72 -18.57
C PHE A 628 5.14 -16.38 -18.14
N TYR A 629 5.07 -17.39 -17.28
CA TYR A 629 6.20 -18.24 -16.92
C TYR A 629 6.75 -18.98 -18.16
N GLU A 630 5.90 -19.69 -18.90
CA GLU A 630 6.23 -20.36 -20.17
C GLU A 630 6.89 -19.38 -21.16
N ARG A 631 6.29 -18.20 -21.37
CA ARG A 631 6.87 -17.13 -22.21
C ARG A 631 8.31 -16.80 -21.84
N ASN A 632 8.56 -16.50 -20.57
CA ASN A 632 9.89 -16.10 -20.13
C ASN A 632 10.89 -17.28 -20.18
N HIS A 633 10.43 -18.50 -19.90
CA HIS A 633 11.25 -19.70 -20.03
C HIS A 633 11.64 -20.00 -21.48
N ASP A 634 10.68 -19.98 -22.41
CA ASP A 634 10.90 -20.22 -23.86
C ASP A 634 11.90 -19.21 -24.45
N VAL A 635 11.79 -17.93 -24.03
CA VAL A 635 12.73 -16.87 -24.43
C VAL A 635 14.12 -17.20 -23.92
N ILE A 636 14.29 -17.47 -22.62
CA ILE A 636 15.59 -17.78 -22.03
C ILE A 636 16.22 -19.04 -22.66
N GLN A 637 15.43 -20.08 -22.91
CA GLN A 637 15.93 -21.30 -23.55
C GLN A 637 16.45 -21.02 -24.96
N GLN A 638 15.70 -20.30 -25.79
CA GLN A 638 16.15 -19.93 -27.14
C GLN A 638 17.38 -19.01 -27.11
N LEU A 639 17.45 -18.07 -26.17
CA LEU A 639 18.66 -17.25 -25.97
C LEU A 639 19.87 -18.10 -25.59
N LEU A 640 19.69 -19.13 -24.76
CA LEU A 640 20.75 -20.06 -24.38
C LEU A 640 21.21 -20.95 -25.53
N GLU A 641 20.29 -21.41 -26.39
CA GLU A 641 20.57 -22.21 -27.59
C GLU A 641 21.31 -21.41 -28.67
N GLN A 642 20.98 -20.13 -28.85
CA GLN A 642 21.57 -19.25 -29.86
C GLN A 642 22.93 -18.66 -29.48
N THR A 643 23.39 -18.85 -28.24
CA THR A 643 24.58 -18.15 -27.73
C THR A 643 25.53 -19.05 -26.94
N THR A 644 26.75 -18.57 -26.70
CA THR A 644 27.74 -19.19 -25.81
C THR A 644 28.34 -18.12 -24.88
N GLY A 645 28.88 -18.54 -23.73
CA GLY A 645 29.32 -17.59 -22.70
C GLY A 645 28.17 -17.00 -21.88
N ASN A 646 28.49 -15.95 -21.13
CA ASN A 646 27.65 -15.40 -20.07
C ASN A 646 26.67 -14.34 -20.58
N ILE A 647 25.45 -14.38 -20.03
CA ILE A 647 24.35 -13.51 -20.43
C ILE A 647 23.95 -12.58 -19.28
N LEU A 648 23.86 -11.28 -19.56
CA LEU A 648 23.16 -10.31 -18.70
C LEU A 648 21.75 -10.06 -19.25
N VAL A 649 20.75 -10.21 -18.39
CA VAL A 649 19.33 -9.99 -18.66
C VAL A 649 18.83 -8.87 -17.75
N VAL A 650 18.41 -7.73 -18.31
CA VAL A 650 17.91 -6.59 -17.52
C VAL A 650 16.44 -6.36 -17.80
N ALA A 651 15.61 -6.55 -16.78
CA ALA A 651 14.16 -6.51 -16.93
C ALA A 651 13.50 -6.08 -15.59
N HIS A 652 12.61 -6.91 -15.05
CA HIS A 652 11.68 -6.53 -13.99
C HIS A 652 11.79 -7.44 -12.76
N ALA A 653 10.94 -7.21 -11.74
CA ALA A 653 10.99 -7.99 -10.50
C ALA A 653 10.58 -9.45 -10.73
N THR A 654 9.52 -9.65 -11.51
CA THR A 654 9.04 -10.96 -11.97
C THR A 654 10.13 -11.78 -12.65
N THR A 655 10.94 -11.13 -13.50
CA THR A 655 11.93 -11.78 -14.35
C THR A 655 12.94 -12.61 -13.57
N LEU A 656 13.30 -12.21 -12.34
CA LEU A 656 14.24 -12.98 -11.52
C LEU A 656 13.73 -14.38 -11.16
N ASP A 657 12.41 -14.58 -10.99
CA ASP A 657 11.79 -15.90 -10.75
C ASP A 657 11.38 -16.54 -12.08
N THR A 658 10.68 -15.83 -12.97
CA THR A 658 10.16 -16.42 -14.22
C THR A 658 11.24 -16.92 -15.18
N CYS A 659 12.40 -16.24 -15.26
CA CYS A 659 13.51 -16.67 -16.11
C CYS A 659 14.44 -17.71 -15.47
N SER A 660 14.39 -17.88 -14.13
CA SER A 660 15.28 -18.81 -13.41
C SER A 660 14.59 -20.10 -12.98
N ARG A 661 13.30 -20.04 -12.64
CA ARG A 661 12.58 -21.12 -11.94
C ARG A 661 12.46 -22.40 -12.76
N GLN A 662 11.87 -22.33 -13.95
CA GLN A 662 11.77 -23.49 -14.84
C GLN A 662 13.13 -23.96 -15.33
N LEU A 663 14.06 -23.02 -15.58
CA LEU A 663 15.43 -23.35 -15.99
C LEU A 663 16.16 -24.18 -14.93
N THR A 664 15.90 -23.92 -13.64
CA THR A 664 16.43 -24.66 -12.48
C THR A 664 15.57 -25.86 -12.06
N GLY A 665 14.57 -26.25 -12.87
CA GLY A 665 13.72 -27.42 -12.66
C GLY A 665 12.50 -27.22 -11.76
N GLY A 666 12.20 -25.98 -11.35
CA GLY A 666 10.99 -25.65 -10.59
C GLY A 666 9.76 -25.47 -11.48
N ALA A 667 8.59 -25.94 -11.05
CA ALA A 667 7.33 -25.68 -11.74
C ALA A 667 6.93 -24.18 -11.64
N PRO A 668 6.21 -23.62 -12.63
CA PRO A 668 5.63 -22.27 -12.55
C PRO A 668 4.90 -22.03 -11.24
N ARG A 669 4.96 -20.79 -10.73
CA ARG A 669 4.20 -20.41 -9.52
C ARG A 669 2.77 -20.06 -9.87
N SER A 670 1.87 -20.28 -8.93
CA SER A 670 0.56 -19.63 -8.94
C SER A 670 0.68 -18.11 -8.84
N THR A 671 -0.36 -17.40 -9.27
CA THR A 671 -0.44 -15.92 -9.19
C THR A 671 -0.17 -15.37 -7.79
N ASN A 672 -0.61 -16.09 -6.74
CA ASN A 672 -0.48 -15.66 -5.36
C ASN A 672 0.96 -15.80 -4.86
N GLU A 673 1.62 -16.93 -5.13
CA GLU A 673 3.03 -17.10 -4.76
C GLU A 673 3.95 -16.16 -5.56
N LEU A 674 3.66 -15.92 -6.85
CA LEU A 674 4.40 -14.95 -7.66
C LEU A 674 4.32 -13.55 -7.03
N ARG A 675 3.13 -13.10 -6.61
CA ARG A 675 2.96 -11.85 -5.85
C ARG A 675 3.80 -11.83 -4.58
N GLN A 676 3.74 -12.87 -3.75
CA GLN A 676 4.53 -12.98 -2.51
C GLN A 676 6.05 -12.89 -2.74
N VAL A 677 6.54 -13.37 -3.89
CA VAL A 677 7.97 -13.27 -4.27
C VAL A 677 8.32 -11.86 -4.74
N ILE A 678 7.51 -11.24 -5.63
CA ILE A 678 7.78 -9.91 -6.19
C ILE A 678 8.03 -8.85 -5.10
N HIS A 679 7.22 -8.85 -4.04
CA HIS A 679 7.36 -7.88 -2.92
C HIS A 679 8.72 -7.94 -2.21
N LYS A 680 9.47 -9.05 -2.34
CA LYS A 680 10.78 -9.27 -1.70
C LYS A 680 11.97 -8.89 -2.58
N ILE A 681 11.74 -8.42 -3.81
CA ILE A 681 12.79 -8.13 -4.80
C ILE A 681 12.95 -6.60 -4.96
N PRO A 682 13.86 -5.94 -4.22
CA PRO A 682 14.11 -4.50 -4.34
C PRO A 682 14.71 -4.09 -5.71
N TYR A 683 14.81 -2.78 -5.95
CA TYR A 683 15.41 -2.24 -7.18
C TYR A 683 16.86 -2.72 -7.36
N CYS A 684 17.26 -2.97 -8.60
CA CYS A 684 18.60 -3.50 -8.95
C CYS A 684 19.00 -4.82 -8.26
N SER A 685 18.06 -5.59 -7.69
CA SER A 685 18.33 -6.98 -7.31
C SER A 685 18.85 -7.80 -8.48
N LEU A 686 19.79 -8.70 -8.17
CA LEU A 686 20.48 -9.56 -9.10
C LEU A 686 20.31 -11.03 -8.67
N ALA A 687 19.99 -11.90 -9.62
CA ALA A 687 20.03 -13.35 -9.46
C ALA A 687 21.03 -13.95 -10.46
N THR A 688 21.85 -14.91 -10.01
CA THR A 688 22.80 -15.63 -10.87
C THR A 688 22.37 -17.08 -11.02
N VAL A 689 22.22 -17.54 -12.26
CA VAL A 689 21.94 -18.95 -12.58
C VAL A 689 23.16 -19.53 -13.30
N GLU A 690 23.73 -20.60 -12.77
CA GLU A 690 24.98 -21.22 -13.23
C GLU A 690 24.74 -22.65 -13.75
N GLN A 691 25.34 -22.99 -14.90
CA GLN A 691 25.27 -24.34 -15.46
C GLN A 691 26.37 -25.23 -14.86
N VAL A 692 26.00 -26.09 -13.92
CA VAL A 692 26.90 -27.03 -13.23
C VAL A 692 26.57 -28.46 -13.67
N ASP A 693 27.55 -29.18 -14.21
CA ASP A 693 27.39 -30.55 -14.74
C ASP A 693 26.25 -30.69 -15.77
N GLY A 694 26.05 -29.64 -16.57
CA GLY A 694 24.97 -29.55 -17.57
C GLY A 694 23.62 -29.09 -17.02
N VAL A 695 23.44 -29.04 -15.70
CA VAL A 695 22.20 -28.63 -15.01
C VAL A 695 22.31 -27.19 -14.52
N TRP A 696 21.29 -26.37 -14.80
CA TRP A 696 21.24 -25.00 -14.29
C TRP A 696 20.81 -24.97 -12.83
N LYS A 697 21.50 -24.17 -12.01
CA LYS A 697 21.23 -23.99 -10.58
C LYS A 697 21.26 -22.50 -10.25
N LEU A 698 20.38 -22.05 -9.36
CA LEU A 698 20.47 -20.73 -8.76
C LEU A 698 21.66 -20.73 -7.79
N VAL A 699 22.54 -19.75 -7.90
CA VAL A 699 23.74 -19.59 -7.06
C VAL A 699 23.79 -18.18 -6.47
N GLU A 700 24.58 -18.01 -5.42
CA GLU A 700 24.85 -16.69 -4.86
C GLU A 700 25.57 -15.82 -5.91
N PRO A 701 25.10 -14.59 -6.18
CA PRO A 701 25.79 -13.67 -7.08
C PRO A 701 27.17 -13.27 -6.55
N GLU A 702 28.14 -13.11 -7.46
CA GLU A 702 29.52 -12.76 -7.11
C GLU A 702 29.70 -11.32 -6.58
N CYS A 703 28.62 -10.54 -6.48
CA CYS A 703 28.62 -9.18 -5.95
C CYS A 703 27.59 -9.00 -4.82
N LEU A 704 27.91 -8.13 -3.86
CA LEU A 704 27.04 -7.82 -2.72
C LEU A 704 25.74 -7.09 -3.16
N PRO A 705 24.63 -7.26 -2.41
CA PRO A 705 23.40 -6.51 -2.64
C PRO A 705 23.52 -5.03 -2.22
N VAL A 706 22.65 -4.19 -2.77
CA VAL A 706 22.57 -2.75 -2.46
C VAL A 706 21.34 -2.46 -1.59
N THR A 707 21.56 -1.78 -0.46
CA THR A 707 20.51 -1.34 0.47
C THR A 707 20.74 0.13 0.85
N HIS A 708 19.69 0.95 0.82
CA HIS A 708 19.73 2.33 1.33
C HIS A 708 18.34 2.77 1.83
N SER A 709 18.30 3.83 2.63
CA SER A 709 17.05 4.47 3.08
C SER A 709 16.48 5.41 2.01
N LYS A 710 15.21 5.81 2.20
CA LYS A 710 14.59 6.94 1.48
C LYS A 710 15.21 8.26 1.98
N ASN A 711 15.29 9.27 1.10
CA ASN A 711 15.65 10.64 1.46
C ASN A 711 14.46 11.57 1.15
N PRO A 712 13.79 12.17 2.15
CA PRO A 712 12.61 12.99 1.94
C PRO A 712 12.97 14.33 1.26
N ARG A 713 12.02 14.89 0.53
CA ARG A 713 12.14 16.23 -0.08
C ARG A 713 12.14 17.30 1.02
N PHE A 714 13.08 18.24 0.93
CA PHE A 714 13.20 19.36 1.86
C PHE A 714 12.64 20.66 1.25
N GLU A 715 11.68 21.27 1.93
CA GLU A 715 11.12 22.57 1.56
C GLU A 715 11.76 23.68 2.40
N TRP A 716 12.66 24.46 1.79
CA TRP A 716 13.47 25.47 2.49
C TRP A 716 12.64 26.58 3.15
N ASN A 717 11.44 26.87 2.62
CA ASN A 717 10.55 27.89 3.14
C ASN A 717 9.98 27.54 4.53
N ALA A 718 10.03 26.26 4.94
CA ALA A 718 9.73 25.85 6.32
C ALA A 718 10.62 26.59 7.34
N LEU A 719 11.86 26.93 6.97
CA LEU A 719 12.78 27.73 7.81
C LEU A 719 12.42 29.22 7.88
N SER A 720 11.57 29.72 6.97
CA SER A 720 11.08 31.11 6.98
C SER A 720 9.78 31.31 7.76
N THR A 721 9.18 30.21 8.22
CA THR A 721 7.97 30.24 9.06
C THR A 721 8.42 30.51 10.50
N THR A 722 8.18 31.73 10.98
CA THR A 722 8.52 32.18 12.34
C THR A 722 7.31 32.05 13.26
#